data_AF-A0A1T4W459-F1
#
_entry.id   AF-A0A1T4W459-F1
#
_cell.length_a   1.000
_cell.length_b   1.000
_cell.length_c   1.000
_cell.angle_alpha   90.00
_cell.angle_beta   90.00
_cell.angle_gamma   90.00
#
_symmetry.space_group_name_H-M   'P 1'
#
loop_
_entity.id
_entity.type
_entity.pdbx_description
1 polymer ?
#
loop_
_entity_poly.entity_id
_entity_poly.type
_entity_poly.pdbx_seq_one_letter_code
_entity_poly.pdbx_strand_id
1 'polypeptide(L)'
;MSVKRNDLLRGVPPLTGRDLVEFEHALKDALRLHVPFESYSLFFPESMNQGQGEPKASYRSSSRELLLPLVLEDHLLGWFVARGVRLKAPRSAPAYLAALARGELEKFALYKSSITDRLTGLFNRDHFLDVLEREIELVDAALMAGDAVALDAAGRGSGFSGGLGVISLDLDRFMLINERYGYGVGDAISQAAGNALLRICPQHAVAARLIHDRFAVFLPDARPRACFQLAELIRSGISRLTHTDPVTGDAISVTASVGHVCYPQGMTGPQLGRSTPERARILLRKATKAVSTAKQHGRNRVFGFADILAKGGKILDVLPMGRLSVTLGRDVDARVGQRFLILPSGGGHRAADAKGHRQGVEAAGNVTHKGEAVLIEVQNDMAYADVLHATDPSLPISAGDRLVKVSEEGAPFEHDGTGRVDADRDRVTGLYAHRDFLARWPVLRRGPETFSLVLFRVLSGADGFARGYESAMRSRVAGLTELVESRLPEGAVGGEFGLGGVVWFLPGVDRDRAQAFMRDVVMDADRRGLELAAGSGVYPYMSFTRADMLDNARKALDHALLLEHPRAAVFDSVSLNISADRLFMQGDLFGAVEEFKLSLLADEANVLARNSLGICYAQLGRPEQARTQFAEALRHAPDDIMAVYNLGWISQRMADTDRAAEYFSRCLELDPSHIYSMLRLGALAEQRGDKDVAEKWYLRASALPGGEPLTMRHLARLAVEREDKERARECLHLALNANHNDHYAMFLLARLYLDSGEDPQIAEVLARQCSALAPEKSEYWDLFIRTLNEQGKTEEARMADARKLRG
;
A
#
# COMPACT_ATOMS: atom_id res chain seq x y z
N MET A 1 -51.86 -29.62 26.16
CA MET A 1 -50.55 -29.23 26.73
C MET A 1 -49.74 -28.58 25.62
N SER A 2 -49.68 -27.24 25.64
CA SER A 2 -48.97 -26.43 24.64
C SER A 2 -47.47 -26.63 24.83
N VAL A 3 -46.87 -27.47 23.97
CA VAL A 3 -45.41 -27.55 23.85
C VAL A 3 -44.96 -26.16 23.43
N LYS A 4 -44.21 -25.47 24.30
CA LYS A 4 -43.57 -24.18 24.01
C LYS A 4 -42.95 -24.25 22.61
N ARG A 5 -43.51 -23.50 21.65
CA ARG A 5 -42.92 -23.32 20.32
C ARG A 5 -41.46 -22.92 20.58
N ASN A 6 -40.54 -23.76 20.14
CA ASN A 6 -39.12 -23.44 20.09
C ASN A 6 -39.00 -22.20 19.21
N ASP A 7 -38.79 -21.05 19.84
CA ASP A 7 -38.80 -19.73 19.21
C ASP A 7 -37.45 -19.52 18.49
N LEU A 8 -37.13 -20.44 17.56
CA LEU A 8 -35.87 -20.47 16.79
C LEU A 8 -35.68 -19.20 15.94
N LEU A 9 -36.78 -18.50 15.64
CA LEU A 9 -36.80 -17.26 14.87
C LEU A 9 -36.92 -16.00 15.75
N ARG A 10 -36.92 -16.14 17.07
CA ARG A 10 -37.04 -14.99 17.98
C ARG A 10 -35.84 -14.05 17.83
N GLY A 11 -36.07 -12.88 17.26
CA GLY A 11 -35.03 -11.89 16.98
C GLY A 11 -34.29 -12.09 15.65
N VAL A 12 -34.81 -12.93 14.75
CA VAL A 12 -34.36 -13.03 13.35
C VAL A 12 -34.98 -11.88 12.53
N PRO A 13 -34.22 -11.19 11.66
CA PRO A 13 -34.78 -10.18 10.77
C PRO A 13 -35.88 -10.77 9.88
N PRO A 14 -37.03 -10.10 9.71
CA PRO A 14 -38.12 -10.65 8.90
C PRO A 14 -37.68 -10.82 7.44
N LEU A 15 -38.16 -11.91 6.83
CA LEU A 15 -38.10 -12.06 5.37
C LEU A 15 -39.08 -11.11 4.71
N THR A 16 -38.70 -10.58 3.56
CA THR A 16 -39.47 -9.68 2.72
C THR A 16 -39.69 -10.32 1.35
N GLY A 17 -40.63 -9.78 0.57
CA GLY A 17 -40.83 -10.22 -0.81
C GLY A 17 -39.56 -10.10 -1.67
N ARG A 18 -38.70 -9.10 -1.38
CA ARG A 18 -37.40 -8.95 -2.06
C ARG A 18 -36.44 -10.10 -1.75
N ASP A 19 -36.38 -10.55 -0.50
CA ASP A 19 -35.55 -11.71 -0.13
C ASP A 19 -36.01 -12.97 -0.86
N LEU A 20 -37.33 -13.13 -1.08
CA LEU A 20 -37.86 -14.26 -1.85
C LEU A 20 -37.48 -14.24 -3.32
N VAL A 21 -37.30 -13.06 -3.91
CA VAL A 21 -36.76 -12.92 -5.27
C VAL A 21 -35.28 -13.33 -5.29
N GLU A 22 -34.50 -12.91 -4.30
CA GLU A 22 -33.08 -13.32 -4.19
C GLU A 22 -32.92 -14.83 -3.98
N PHE A 23 -33.81 -15.46 -3.19
CA PHE A 23 -33.82 -16.90 -2.95
C PHE A 23 -34.69 -17.70 -3.93
N GLU A 24 -35.17 -17.09 -5.02
CA GLU A 24 -36.15 -17.71 -5.92
C GLU A 24 -35.67 -19.05 -6.46
N HIS A 25 -34.43 -19.12 -6.92
CA HIS A 25 -33.87 -20.36 -7.47
C HIS A 25 -33.71 -21.45 -6.40
N ALA A 26 -33.27 -21.09 -5.20
CA ALA A 26 -33.14 -22.04 -4.09
C ALA A 26 -34.52 -22.60 -3.69
N LEU A 27 -35.54 -21.73 -3.61
CA LEU A 27 -36.91 -22.14 -3.33
C LEU A 27 -37.48 -23.05 -4.43
N LYS A 28 -37.25 -22.69 -5.69
CA LYS A 28 -37.65 -23.48 -6.87
C LYS A 28 -37.03 -24.88 -6.81
N ASP A 29 -35.72 -24.97 -6.60
CA ASP A 29 -34.99 -26.23 -6.62
C ASP A 29 -35.39 -27.13 -5.45
N ALA A 30 -35.57 -26.56 -4.26
CA ALA A 30 -36.08 -27.28 -3.08
C ALA A 30 -37.47 -27.88 -3.33
N LEU A 31 -38.40 -27.10 -3.87
CA LEU A 31 -39.76 -27.59 -4.17
C LEU A 31 -39.76 -28.61 -5.31
N ARG A 32 -38.88 -28.45 -6.30
CA ARG A 32 -38.78 -29.35 -7.47
C ARG A 32 -38.30 -30.75 -7.10
N LEU A 33 -37.51 -30.90 -6.02
CA LEU A 33 -37.13 -32.21 -5.46
C LEU A 33 -38.34 -33.03 -5.01
N HIS A 34 -39.40 -32.37 -4.56
CA HIS A 34 -40.59 -33.03 -4.02
C HIS A 34 -41.72 -33.11 -5.04
N VAL A 35 -41.85 -32.10 -5.91
CA VAL A 35 -42.92 -32.04 -6.91
C VAL A 35 -42.38 -31.48 -8.24
N PRO A 36 -42.37 -32.28 -9.32
CA PRO A 36 -42.02 -31.77 -10.64
C PRO A 36 -43.11 -30.85 -11.18
N PHE A 37 -42.70 -29.75 -11.80
CA PHE A 37 -43.54 -28.77 -12.49
C PHE A 37 -42.87 -28.31 -13.79
N GLU A 38 -43.68 -27.90 -14.77
CA GLU A 38 -43.23 -27.42 -16.08
C GLU A 38 -42.76 -25.96 -16.01
N SER A 39 -43.49 -25.13 -15.27
CA SER A 39 -43.17 -23.71 -15.05
C SER A 39 -43.64 -23.25 -13.67
N TYR A 40 -43.07 -22.15 -13.16
CA TYR A 40 -43.49 -21.55 -11.90
C TYR A 40 -43.48 -20.02 -11.97
N SER A 41 -44.14 -19.36 -11.02
CA SER A 41 -44.12 -17.91 -10.84
C SER A 41 -44.28 -17.55 -9.36
N LEU A 42 -43.58 -16.50 -8.92
CA LEU A 42 -43.78 -15.87 -7.62
C LEU A 42 -44.75 -14.69 -7.77
N PHE A 43 -45.75 -14.62 -6.89
CA PHE A 43 -46.72 -13.52 -6.86
C PHE A 43 -46.75 -12.86 -5.48
N PHE A 44 -46.60 -11.53 -5.44
CA PHE A 44 -46.55 -10.74 -4.21
C PHE A 44 -47.80 -9.84 -4.14
N PRO A 45 -48.77 -10.12 -3.26
CA PRO A 45 -49.96 -9.27 -3.13
C PRO A 45 -49.63 -7.93 -2.46
N GLU A 46 -50.20 -6.82 -2.94
CA GLU A 46 -49.91 -5.45 -2.43
C GLU A 46 -50.43 -5.19 -1.01
N SER A 47 -51.40 -5.97 -0.52
CA SER A 47 -51.82 -6.02 0.89
C SER A 47 -52.78 -7.20 1.12
N MET A 48 -52.70 -7.82 2.30
CA MET A 48 -53.76 -8.71 2.77
C MET A 48 -54.95 -7.84 3.18
N ASN A 49 -56.08 -7.95 2.48
CA ASN A 49 -57.34 -7.42 2.98
C ASN A 49 -57.65 -8.08 4.34
N GLN A 50 -57.67 -7.28 5.41
CA GLN A 50 -58.09 -7.72 6.74
C GLN A 50 -59.53 -8.24 6.64
N GLY A 51 -59.70 -9.57 6.55
CA GLY A 51 -61.00 -10.21 6.36
C GLY A 51 -61.01 -11.49 5.52
N GLN A 52 -59.93 -11.82 4.79
CA GLN A 52 -59.78 -13.14 4.17
C GLN A 52 -59.12 -14.11 5.17
N GLY A 53 -59.72 -15.29 5.38
CA GLY A 53 -59.19 -16.31 6.29
C GLY A 53 -57.78 -16.78 5.92
N GLU A 54 -57.14 -17.56 6.80
CA GLU A 54 -55.76 -18.03 6.63
C GLU A 54 -55.49 -18.55 5.20
N PRO A 55 -54.42 -18.09 4.53
CA PRO A 55 -54.11 -18.47 3.17
C PRO A 55 -53.80 -19.98 3.11
N LYS A 56 -54.60 -20.73 2.37
CA LYS A 56 -54.50 -22.19 2.25
C LYS A 56 -53.91 -22.61 0.91
N ALA A 57 -53.02 -23.59 0.96
CA ALA A 57 -52.54 -24.25 -0.25
C ALA A 57 -53.69 -24.94 -0.98
N SER A 58 -53.71 -24.83 -2.30
CA SER A 58 -54.75 -25.43 -3.13
C SER A 58 -54.16 -25.96 -4.43
N TYR A 59 -54.80 -26.99 -4.97
CA TYR A 59 -54.42 -27.61 -6.24
C TYR A 59 -55.64 -27.70 -7.16
N ARG A 60 -55.53 -27.10 -8.35
CA ARG A 60 -56.57 -27.11 -9.37
C ARG A 60 -56.30 -28.25 -10.34
N SER A 61 -57.07 -29.33 -10.21
CA SER A 61 -56.85 -30.55 -11.00
C SER A 61 -57.15 -30.36 -12.50
N SER A 62 -58.04 -29.43 -12.85
CA SER A 62 -58.40 -29.10 -14.24
C SER A 62 -57.28 -28.36 -14.99
N SER A 63 -56.59 -27.43 -14.32
CA SER A 63 -55.49 -26.64 -14.90
C SER A 63 -54.09 -27.17 -14.56
N ARG A 64 -53.99 -28.21 -13.71
CA ARG A 64 -52.72 -28.74 -13.16
C ARG A 64 -51.87 -27.65 -12.49
N GLU A 65 -52.54 -26.76 -11.77
CA GLU A 65 -51.92 -25.64 -11.07
C GLU A 65 -51.90 -25.88 -9.56
N LEU A 66 -50.72 -25.71 -8.96
CA LEU A 66 -50.50 -25.74 -7.52
C LEU A 66 -50.25 -24.31 -7.02
N LEU A 67 -51.06 -23.89 -6.05
CA LEU A 67 -50.97 -22.59 -5.39
C LEU A 67 -50.47 -22.82 -3.96
N LEU A 68 -49.22 -22.44 -3.69
CA LEU A 68 -48.62 -22.54 -2.36
C LEU A 68 -48.46 -21.15 -1.74
N PRO A 69 -49.10 -20.88 -0.59
CA PRO A 69 -48.85 -19.65 0.15
C PRO A 69 -47.51 -19.76 0.88
N LEU A 70 -46.65 -18.76 0.70
CA LEU A 70 -45.36 -18.63 1.37
C LEU A 70 -45.57 -17.85 2.67
N VAL A 71 -45.80 -18.57 3.77
CA VAL A 71 -46.16 -17.99 5.08
C VAL A 71 -45.08 -18.32 6.11
N LEU A 72 -44.57 -17.29 6.79
CA LEU A 72 -43.63 -17.38 7.91
C LEU A 72 -44.17 -16.57 9.09
N GLU A 73 -44.19 -17.14 10.31
CA GLU A 73 -44.73 -16.49 11.52
C GLU A 73 -46.11 -15.82 11.31
N ASP A 74 -47.02 -16.50 10.62
CA ASP A 74 -48.38 -16.01 10.31
C ASP A 74 -48.45 -14.79 9.37
N HIS A 75 -47.31 -14.40 8.75
CA HIS A 75 -47.21 -13.38 7.72
C HIS A 75 -47.09 -14.00 6.33
N LEU A 76 -47.98 -13.60 5.40
CA LEU A 76 -47.91 -14.02 4.00
C LEU A 76 -46.87 -13.18 3.26
N LEU A 77 -45.80 -13.82 2.81
CA LEU A 77 -44.71 -13.20 2.05
C LEU A 77 -44.96 -13.20 0.54
N GLY A 78 -45.74 -14.16 0.04
CA GLY A 78 -46.06 -14.29 -1.39
C GLY A 78 -46.73 -15.63 -1.71
N TRP A 79 -46.95 -15.88 -2.99
CA TRP A 79 -47.50 -17.14 -3.53
C TRP A 79 -46.51 -17.76 -4.51
N PHE A 80 -46.23 -19.04 -4.34
CA PHE A 80 -45.55 -19.86 -5.32
C PHE A 80 -46.59 -20.61 -6.16
N VAL A 81 -46.67 -20.24 -7.44
CA VAL A 81 -47.64 -20.81 -8.39
C VAL A 81 -46.90 -21.72 -9.36
N ALA A 82 -47.11 -23.02 -9.25
CA ALA A 82 -46.52 -24.01 -10.15
C ALA A 82 -47.55 -24.58 -11.12
N ARG A 83 -47.18 -24.71 -12.40
CA ARG A 83 -48.04 -25.24 -13.48
C ARG A 83 -47.49 -26.56 -14.03
N GLY A 84 -48.38 -27.38 -14.59
CA GLY A 84 -48.02 -28.71 -15.11
C GLY A 84 -47.75 -29.74 -14.00
N VAL A 85 -48.17 -29.45 -12.77
CA VAL A 85 -47.93 -30.29 -11.59
C VAL A 85 -48.80 -31.54 -11.65
N ARG A 86 -48.23 -32.71 -11.35
CA ARG A 86 -48.98 -33.97 -11.18
C ARG A 86 -48.86 -34.47 -9.74
N LEU A 87 -49.96 -34.42 -8.99
CA LEU A 87 -50.01 -34.92 -7.61
C LEU A 87 -50.69 -36.28 -7.52
N LYS A 88 -50.05 -37.24 -6.83
CA LYS A 88 -50.64 -38.55 -6.51
C LYS A 88 -51.80 -38.45 -5.51
N ALA A 89 -51.77 -37.44 -4.62
CA ALA A 89 -52.80 -37.21 -3.59
C ALA A 89 -53.27 -35.74 -3.59
N PRO A 90 -54.18 -35.34 -4.50
CA PRO A 90 -54.57 -33.93 -4.72
C PRO A 90 -55.17 -33.22 -3.50
N ARG A 91 -55.77 -33.96 -2.55
CA ARG A 91 -56.43 -33.40 -1.37
C ARG A 91 -55.48 -33.13 -0.20
N SER A 92 -54.45 -33.95 -0.01
CA SER A 92 -53.56 -33.88 1.16
C SER A 92 -52.18 -33.31 0.82
N ALA A 93 -51.65 -33.60 -0.37
CA ALA A 93 -50.30 -33.16 -0.77
C ALA A 93 -50.07 -31.63 -0.69
N PRO A 94 -51.03 -30.75 -1.06
CA PRO A 94 -50.82 -29.30 -0.97
C PRO A 94 -50.50 -28.81 0.45
N ALA A 95 -51.10 -29.41 1.49
CA ALA A 95 -50.83 -29.05 2.88
C ALA A 95 -49.40 -29.41 3.31
N TYR A 96 -48.92 -30.59 2.90
CA TYR A 96 -47.53 -31.01 3.15
C TYR A 96 -46.53 -30.14 2.39
N LEU A 97 -46.84 -29.76 1.15
CA LEU A 97 -45.99 -28.89 0.34
C LEU A 97 -45.92 -27.46 0.90
N ALA A 98 -47.01 -26.96 1.50
CA ALA A 98 -46.99 -25.70 2.22
C ALA A 98 -46.11 -25.77 3.48
N ALA A 99 -46.12 -26.90 4.20
CA ALA A 99 -45.23 -27.11 5.34
C ALA A 99 -43.76 -27.22 4.92
N LEU A 100 -43.45 -27.87 3.79
CA LEU A 100 -42.11 -27.92 3.21
C LEU A 100 -41.63 -26.52 2.79
N ALA A 101 -42.48 -25.76 2.08
CA ALA A 101 -42.19 -24.38 1.72
C ALA A 101 -41.89 -23.54 2.97
N ARG A 102 -42.67 -23.70 4.04
CA ARG A 102 -42.39 -23.05 5.33
C ARG A 102 -41.02 -23.42 5.89
N GLY A 103 -40.64 -24.70 5.88
CA GLY A 103 -39.31 -25.12 6.33
C GLY A 103 -38.16 -24.49 5.54
N GLU A 104 -38.32 -24.32 4.22
CA GLU A 104 -37.35 -23.59 3.39
C GLU A 104 -37.31 -22.09 3.73
N LEU A 105 -38.46 -21.47 4.01
CA LEU A 105 -38.51 -20.08 4.48
C LEU A 105 -37.82 -19.91 5.84
N GLU A 106 -38.01 -20.85 6.78
CA GLU A 106 -37.30 -20.85 8.06
C GLU A 106 -35.78 -20.94 7.85
N LYS A 107 -35.33 -21.78 6.92
CA LYS A 107 -33.93 -21.90 6.53
C LYS A 107 -33.39 -20.60 5.92
N PHE A 108 -34.13 -19.94 5.03
CA PHE A 108 -33.74 -18.65 4.47
C PHE A 108 -33.68 -17.55 5.53
N ALA A 109 -34.61 -17.55 6.48
CA ALA A 109 -34.61 -16.61 7.61
C ALA A 109 -33.37 -16.81 8.49
N LEU A 110 -33.03 -18.06 8.82
CA LEU A 110 -31.81 -18.39 9.57
C LEU A 110 -30.54 -18.03 8.81
N TYR A 111 -30.49 -18.30 7.50
CA TYR A 111 -29.38 -17.90 6.64
C TYR A 111 -29.22 -16.37 6.61
N LYS A 112 -30.31 -15.62 6.39
CA LYS A 112 -30.32 -14.15 6.45
C LYS A 112 -29.83 -13.66 7.82
N SER A 113 -30.27 -14.27 8.91
CA SER A 113 -29.79 -13.94 10.26
C SER A 113 -28.29 -14.19 10.44
N SER A 114 -27.75 -15.24 9.82
CA SER A 114 -26.33 -15.58 9.91
C SER A 114 -25.41 -14.60 9.17
N ILE A 115 -25.93 -13.86 8.18
CA ILE A 115 -25.16 -12.93 7.37
C ILE A 115 -25.48 -11.45 7.64
N THR A 116 -26.44 -11.15 8.53
CA THR A 116 -26.87 -9.76 8.84
C THR A 116 -26.65 -9.37 10.29
N ASP A 117 -26.43 -8.08 10.53
CA ASP A 117 -26.43 -7.45 11.84
C ASP A 117 -27.86 -7.31 12.37
N ARG A 118 -28.11 -7.84 13.57
CA ARG A 118 -29.46 -7.87 14.16
C ARG A 118 -30.07 -6.49 14.40
N LEU A 119 -29.23 -5.49 14.70
CA LEU A 119 -29.75 -4.17 15.03
C LEU A 119 -30.16 -3.42 13.77
N THR A 120 -29.30 -3.40 12.75
CA THR A 120 -29.44 -2.53 11.58
C THR A 120 -30.02 -3.23 10.35
N GLY A 121 -30.03 -4.55 10.32
CA GLY A 121 -30.46 -5.35 9.17
C GLY A 121 -29.51 -5.31 7.97
N LEU A 122 -28.38 -4.60 8.09
CA LEU A 122 -27.28 -4.61 7.13
C LEU A 122 -26.51 -5.93 7.21
N PHE A 123 -25.64 -6.20 6.22
CA PHE A 123 -24.75 -7.36 6.33
C PHE A 123 -23.80 -7.23 7.52
N ASN A 124 -23.39 -8.37 8.07
CA ASN A 124 -22.36 -8.41 9.09
C ASN A 124 -20.96 -8.35 8.46
N ARG A 125 -19.94 -8.21 9.32
CA ARG A 125 -18.55 -8.08 8.89
C ARG A 125 -18.03 -9.30 8.11
N ASP A 126 -18.38 -10.50 8.54
CA ASP A 126 -17.84 -11.72 7.95
C ASP A 126 -18.38 -11.89 6.52
N HIS A 127 -19.69 -11.72 6.33
CA HIS A 127 -20.28 -11.72 4.99
C HIS A 127 -19.74 -10.62 4.09
N PHE A 128 -19.48 -9.42 4.64
CA PHE A 128 -18.86 -8.33 3.89
C PHE A 128 -17.48 -8.70 3.36
N LEU A 129 -16.65 -9.35 4.18
CA LEU A 129 -15.31 -9.80 3.77
C LEU A 129 -15.39 -10.92 2.73
N ASP A 130 -16.29 -11.89 2.93
CA ASP A 130 -16.49 -12.99 1.96
C ASP A 130 -16.88 -12.47 0.57
N VAL A 131 -17.76 -11.47 0.50
CA VAL A 131 -18.15 -10.85 -0.78
C VAL A 131 -17.00 -10.06 -1.38
N LEU A 132 -16.25 -9.32 -0.56
CA LEU A 132 -15.09 -8.55 -1.02
C LEU A 132 -13.99 -9.46 -1.57
N GLU A 133 -13.74 -10.62 -0.94
CA GLU A 133 -12.77 -11.61 -1.39
C GLU A 133 -13.11 -12.14 -2.78
N ARG A 134 -14.36 -12.56 -3.00
CA ARG A 134 -14.84 -13.04 -4.31
C ARG A 134 -14.68 -11.98 -5.41
N GLU A 135 -14.93 -10.72 -5.07
CA GLU A 135 -14.83 -9.61 -6.03
C GLU A 135 -13.38 -9.24 -6.34
N ILE A 136 -12.45 -9.38 -5.40
CA ILE A 136 -11.01 -9.26 -5.67
C ILE A 136 -10.57 -10.34 -6.66
N GLU A 137 -11.01 -11.59 -6.48
CA GLU A 137 -10.69 -12.69 -7.40
C GLU A 137 -11.21 -12.42 -8.82
N LEU A 138 -12.42 -11.86 -8.94
CA LEU A 138 -12.99 -11.46 -10.23
C LEU A 138 -12.17 -10.35 -10.90
N VAL A 139 -11.77 -9.32 -10.14
CA VAL A 139 -10.91 -8.24 -10.66
C VAL A 139 -9.55 -8.78 -11.09
N ASP A 140 -8.94 -9.68 -10.32
CA ASP A 140 -7.66 -10.30 -10.65
C ASP A 140 -7.74 -11.15 -11.91
N ALA A 141 -8.79 -11.98 -12.03
CA ALA A 141 -9.03 -12.78 -13.22
C ALA A 141 -9.16 -11.89 -14.46
N ALA A 142 -9.85 -10.76 -14.36
CA ALA A 142 -9.98 -9.79 -15.45
C ALA A 142 -8.66 -9.09 -15.80
N LEU A 143 -7.83 -8.76 -14.80
CA LEU A 143 -6.52 -8.14 -15.01
C LEU A 143 -5.49 -9.11 -15.63
N MET A 144 -5.56 -10.39 -15.27
CA MET A 144 -4.64 -11.42 -15.76
C MET A 144 -4.99 -11.96 -17.15
N ALA A 145 -6.28 -12.01 -17.50
CA ALA A 145 -6.73 -12.70 -18.70
C ALA A 145 -6.42 -11.96 -20.01
N GLY A 146 -6.34 -10.62 -20.02
CA GLY A 146 -6.16 -9.84 -21.26
C GLY A 146 -7.26 -10.00 -22.33
N ASP A 147 -8.14 -10.99 -22.19
CA ASP A 147 -9.15 -11.44 -23.16
C ASP A 147 -10.58 -11.30 -22.60
N ALA A 148 -11.47 -10.84 -23.47
CA ALA A 148 -12.88 -10.60 -23.20
C ALA A 148 -13.70 -11.84 -22.80
N VAL A 149 -13.15 -13.05 -22.89
CA VAL A 149 -13.87 -14.33 -22.75
C VAL A 149 -14.18 -14.68 -21.28
N ALA A 150 -13.37 -14.22 -20.32
CA ALA A 150 -13.64 -14.45 -18.89
C ALA A 150 -14.77 -13.54 -18.33
N LEU A 151 -15.01 -12.39 -18.95
CA LEU A 151 -16.01 -11.40 -18.53
C LEU A 151 -17.45 -11.80 -18.91
N ASP A 152 -17.61 -12.48 -20.05
CA ASP A 152 -18.91 -13.01 -20.49
C ASP A 152 -19.40 -14.16 -19.60
N ALA A 153 -18.50 -14.99 -19.05
CA ALA A 153 -18.85 -16.06 -18.12
C ALA A 153 -19.38 -15.55 -16.76
N ALA A 154 -19.01 -14.32 -16.37
CA ALA A 154 -19.50 -13.64 -15.17
C ALA A 154 -20.72 -12.73 -15.43
N GLY A 155 -21.25 -12.71 -16.67
CA GLY A 155 -22.41 -11.89 -17.05
C GLY A 155 -22.15 -10.38 -17.04
N ARG A 156 -20.89 -9.96 -17.08
CA ARG A 156 -20.48 -8.54 -17.01
C ARG A 156 -20.01 -8.12 -18.40
N GLY A 157 -20.81 -7.30 -19.08
CA GLY A 157 -20.51 -6.83 -20.45
C GLY A 157 -19.25 -5.96 -20.56
N SER A 158 -18.97 -5.49 -21.78
CA SER A 158 -17.78 -4.72 -22.21
C SER A 158 -17.47 -3.39 -21.47
N GLY A 159 -18.20 -3.06 -20.40
CA GLY A 159 -18.03 -1.86 -19.59
C GLY A 159 -17.29 -2.05 -18.25
N PHE A 160 -16.86 -3.28 -17.91
CA PHE A 160 -16.18 -3.56 -16.65
C PHE A 160 -14.86 -2.79 -16.53
N SER A 161 -14.74 -1.95 -15.51
CA SER A 161 -13.60 -1.05 -15.29
C SER A 161 -12.40 -1.72 -14.61
N GLY A 162 -12.48 -3.01 -14.27
CA GLY A 162 -11.37 -3.76 -13.69
C GLY A 162 -10.96 -3.28 -12.30
N GLY A 163 -11.91 -2.73 -11.53
CA GLY A 163 -11.64 -2.21 -10.19
C GLY A 163 -12.85 -2.29 -9.25
N LEU A 164 -12.62 -2.06 -7.98
CA LEU A 164 -13.66 -2.03 -6.96
C LEU A 164 -13.39 -0.97 -5.89
N GLY A 165 -14.43 -0.61 -5.15
CA GLY A 165 -14.39 0.41 -4.11
C GLY A 165 -14.76 -0.12 -2.74
N VAL A 166 -13.99 0.25 -1.72
CA VAL A 166 -14.32 0.00 -0.31
C VAL A 166 -14.44 1.33 0.41
N ILE A 167 -15.60 1.58 1.00
CA ILE A 167 -15.91 2.75 1.81
C ILE A 167 -16.09 2.29 3.26
N SER A 168 -15.48 3.01 4.19
CA SER A 168 -15.69 2.85 5.63
C SER A 168 -16.24 4.16 6.18
N LEU A 169 -17.14 4.09 7.14
CA LEU A 169 -17.65 5.27 7.82
C LEU A 169 -17.81 5.01 9.32
N ASP A 170 -17.73 6.09 10.09
CA ASP A 170 -17.76 6.08 11.54
C ASP A 170 -18.54 7.31 12.03
N LEU A 171 -19.53 7.09 12.89
CA LEU A 171 -20.39 8.15 13.40
C LEU A 171 -19.61 9.06 14.37
N ASP A 172 -19.65 10.36 14.09
CA ASP A 172 -18.89 11.34 14.83
C ASP A 172 -19.49 11.57 16.22
N ARG A 173 -18.63 11.52 17.25
CA ARG A 173 -18.99 11.73 18.67
C ARG A 173 -20.04 10.74 19.21
N PHE A 174 -20.18 9.57 18.61
CA PHE A 174 -21.18 8.58 19.01
C PHE A 174 -21.06 8.12 20.48
N MET A 175 -19.83 7.95 20.97
CA MET A 175 -19.58 7.63 22.39
C MET A 175 -20.18 8.69 23.33
N LEU A 176 -20.03 9.98 23.01
CA LEU A 176 -20.60 11.08 23.81
C LEU A 176 -22.13 11.07 23.78
N ILE A 177 -22.74 10.60 22.68
CA ILE A 177 -24.20 10.43 22.58
C ILE A 177 -24.64 9.31 23.52
N ASN A 178 -23.94 8.16 23.51
CA ASN A 178 -24.25 7.05 24.42
C ASN A 178 -24.07 7.43 25.89
N GLU A 179 -23.02 8.17 26.23
CA GLU A 179 -22.77 8.65 27.59
C GLU A 179 -23.84 9.62 28.07
N ARG A 180 -24.37 10.47 27.18
CA ARG A 180 -25.34 11.52 27.54
C ARG A 180 -26.80 11.06 27.50
N TYR A 181 -27.16 10.25 26.51
CA TYR A 181 -28.55 9.87 26.22
C TYR A 181 -28.81 8.36 26.35
N GLY A 182 -27.78 7.57 26.64
CA GLY A 182 -27.87 6.12 26.84
C GLY A 182 -27.79 5.30 25.55
N TYR A 183 -27.50 4.01 25.71
CA TYR A 183 -27.31 3.08 24.60
C TYR A 183 -28.56 2.83 23.75
N GLY A 184 -29.77 2.96 24.31
CA GLY A 184 -31.01 2.81 23.55
C GLY A 184 -31.19 3.88 22.46
N VAL A 185 -30.80 5.12 22.76
CA VAL A 185 -30.79 6.22 21.78
C VAL A 185 -29.68 6.00 20.75
N GLY A 186 -28.50 5.54 21.18
CA GLY A 186 -27.42 5.14 20.28
C GLY A 186 -27.81 4.05 19.30
N ASP A 187 -28.54 3.04 19.77
CA ASP A 187 -29.04 1.95 18.95
C ASP A 187 -30.06 2.45 17.91
N ALA A 188 -30.98 3.33 18.31
CA ALA A 188 -31.93 3.97 17.40
C ALA A 188 -31.23 4.82 16.32
N ILE A 189 -30.17 5.55 16.68
CA ILE A 189 -29.34 6.31 15.73
C ILE A 189 -28.59 5.37 14.77
N SER A 190 -28.06 4.26 15.27
CA SER A 190 -27.38 3.24 14.45
C SER A 190 -28.35 2.60 13.46
N GLN A 191 -29.59 2.33 13.87
CA GLN A 191 -30.68 1.86 12.99
C GLN A 191 -31.03 2.89 11.92
N ALA A 192 -31.15 4.16 12.29
CA ALA A 192 -31.42 5.24 11.34
C ALA A 192 -30.29 5.37 10.30
N ALA A 193 -29.03 5.24 10.73
CA ALA A 193 -27.87 5.23 9.84
C ALA A 193 -27.90 4.02 8.88
N GLY A 194 -28.20 2.81 9.40
CA GLY A 194 -28.35 1.61 8.57
C GLY A 194 -29.44 1.74 7.51
N ASN A 195 -30.61 2.28 7.90
CA ASN A 195 -31.70 2.57 6.98
C ASN A 195 -31.34 3.64 5.93
N ALA A 196 -30.56 4.64 6.31
CA ALA A 196 -30.04 5.63 5.38
C ALA A 196 -29.10 4.99 4.35
N LEU A 197 -28.21 4.09 4.78
CA LEU A 197 -27.31 3.37 3.87
C LEU A 197 -28.09 2.51 2.87
N LEU A 198 -29.11 1.77 3.30
CA LEU A 198 -29.96 0.96 2.41
C LEU A 198 -30.70 1.79 1.35
N ARG A 199 -31.02 3.06 1.65
CA ARG A 199 -31.69 3.97 0.72
C ARG A 199 -30.72 4.67 -0.24
N ILE A 200 -29.52 4.99 0.22
CA ILE A 200 -28.50 5.75 -0.53
C ILE A 200 -27.69 4.83 -1.44
N CYS A 201 -27.35 3.63 -0.97
CA CYS A 201 -26.48 2.72 -1.70
C CYS A 201 -27.22 2.10 -2.90
N PRO A 202 -26.55 1.95 -4.06
CA PRO A 202 -27.14 1.29 -5.22
C PRO A 202 -27.37 -0.20 -4.96
N GLN A 203 -28.24 -0.86 -5.74
CA GLN A 203 -28.65 -2.24 -5.51
C GLN A 203 -27.49 -3.25 -5.52
N HIS A 204 -26.42 -2.98 -6.26
CA HIS A 204 -25.23 -3.84 -6.34
C HIS A 204 -24.17 -3.50 -5.29
N ALA A 205 -24.37 -2.46 -4.47
CA ALA A 205 -23.47 -2.16 -3.36
C ALA A 205 -23.85 -2.97 -2.12
N VAL A 206 -22.83 -3.45 -1.40
CA VAL A 206 -23.01 -4.23 -0.18
C VAL A 206 -22.70 -3.34 1.01
N ALA A 207 -23.74 -2.99 1.77
CA ALA A 207 -23.62 -2.21 3.00
C ALA A 207 -23.63 -3.14 4.22
N ALA A 208 -22.65 -2.95 5.10
CA ALA A 208 -22.45 -3.78 6.28
C ALA A 208 -22.21 -2.93 7.53
N ARG A 209 -22.63 -3.45 8.68
CA ARG A 209 -22.21 -2.92 9.98
C ARG A 209 -21.02 -3.74 10.47
N LEU A 210 -19.93 -3.06 10.81
CA LEU A 210 -18.71 -3.72 11.26
C LEU A 210 -18.78 -3.98 12.76
N ILE A 211 -18.75 -2.90 13.55
CA ILE A 211 -18.78 -2.95 15.01
C ILE A 211 -19.20 -1.58 15.56
N HIS A 212 -20.04 -1.55 16.60
CA HIS A 212 -20.53 -0.32 17.24
C HIS A 212 -21.09 0.71 16.25
N ASP A 213 -20.39 1.82 16.07
CA ASP A 213 -20.69 2.99 15.25
C ASP A 213 -20.07 2.96 13.85
N ARG A 214 -19.41 1.85 13.49
CA ARG A 214 -18.70 1.71 12.22
C ARG A 214 -19.46 0.86 11.21
N PHE A 215 -19.51 1.39 9.99
CA PHE A 215 -20.12 0.74 8.83
C PHE A 215 -19.13 0.68 7.68
N ALA A 216 -19.41 -0.22 6.73
CA ALA A 216 -18.67 -0.34 5.48
C ALA A 216 -19.65 -0.46 4.31
N VAL A 217 -19.23 0.05 3.16
CA VAL A 217 -19.94 -0.11 1.89
C VAL A 217 -18.93 -0.57 0.84
N PHE A 218 -19.25 -1.67 0.19
CA PHE A 218 -18.52 -2.20 -0.94
C PHE A 218 -19.26 -1.81 -2.22
N LEU A 219 -18.52 -1.28 -3.19
CA LEU A 219 -19.03 -0.90 -4.49
C LEU A 219 -18.27 -1.68 -5.58
N PRO A 220 -18.90 -2.67 -6.23
CA PRO A 220 -18.27 -3.37 -7.34
C PRO A 220 -18.11 -2.45 -8.54
N ASP A 221 -17.08 -2.70 -9.36
CA ASP A 221 -16.83 -1.98 -10.61
C ASP A 221 -16.71 -0.44 -10.45
N ALA A 222 -15.98 -0.02 -9.41
CA ALA A 222 -15.95 1.37 -8.99
C ALA A 222 -14.62 2.06 -9.28
N ARG A 223 -14.70 3.22 -9.95
CA ARG A 223 -13.57 4.15 -10.11
C ARG A 223 -13.47 5.10 -8.91
N PRO A 224 -12.27 5.69 -8.62
CA PRO A 224 -12.07 6.59 -7.48
C PRO A 224 -13.10 7.72 -7.35
N ARG A 225 -13.49 8.34 -8.46
CA ARG A 225 -14.49 9.42 -8.48
C ARG A 225 -15.88 8.93 -8.06
N ALA A 226 -16.29 7.73 -8.48
CA ALA A 226 -17.57 7.15 -8.10
C ALA A 226 -17.60 6.79 -6.61
N CYS A 227 -16.51 6.23 -6.08
CA CYS A 227 -16.36 5.97 -4.64
C CYS A 227 -16.46 7.25 -3.81
N PHE A 228 -15.78 8.32 -4.23
CA PHE A 228 -15.83 9.61 -3.55
C PHE A 228 -17.25 10.20 -3.55
N GLN A 229 -17.94 10.16 -4.70
CA GLN A 229 -19.31 10.66 -4.82
C GLN A 229 -20.28 9.90 -3.92
N LEU A 230 -20.22 8.57 -3.89
CA LEU A 230 -21.05 7.76 -3.00
C LEU A 230 -20.73 8.04 -1.53
N ALA A 231 -19.44 8.18 -1.18
CA ALA A 231 -19.02 8.53 0.17
C ALA A 231 -19.57 9.90 0.62
N GLU A 232 -19.58 10.92 -0.25
CA GLU A 232 -20.17 12.23 0.04
C GLU A 232 -21.70 12.17 0.17
N LEU A 233 -22.37 11.36 -0.66
CA LEU A 233 -23.81 11.12 -0.55
C LEU A 233 -24.16 10.45 0.77
N ILE A 234 -23.39 9.44 1.20
CA ILE A 234 -23.56 8.78 2.50
C ILE A 234 -23.36 9.78 3.64
N ARG A 235 -22.25 10.53 3.61
CA ARG A 235 -21.93 11.55 4.63
C ARG A 235 -23.05 12.57 4.76
N SER A 236 -23.49 13.14 3.62
CA SER A 236 -24.57 14.13 3.57
C SER A 236 -25.92 13.55 4.00
N GLY A 237 -26.18 12.28 3.68
CA GLY A 237 -27.36 11.55 4.11
C GLY A 237 -27.43 11.40 5.63
N ILE A 238 -26.31 10.99 6.24
CA ILE A 238 -26.21 10.83 7.69
C ILE A 238 -26.31 12.18 8.40
N SER A 239 -25.68 13.24 7.88
CA SER A 239 -25.76 14.58 8.49
C SER A 239 -27.16 15.19 8.53
N ARG A 240 -28.11 14.64 7.75
CA ARG A 240 -29.52 15.04 7.75
C ARG A 240 -30.37 14.25 8.75
N LEU A 241 -29.81 13.24 9.40
CA LEU A 241 -30.51 12.47 10.42
C LEU A 241 -30.63 13.30 11.69
N THR A 242 -31.87 13.52 12.12
CA THR A 242 -32.20 14.12 13.41
C THR A 242 -33.02 13.12 14.20
N HIS A 243 -32.63 12.87 15.45
CA HIS A 243 -33.35 12.02 16.39
C HIS A 243 -33.80 12.87 17.57
N THR A 244 -35.04 12.72 18.02
CA THR A 244 -35.54 13.43 19.19
C THR A 244 -35.50 12.50 20.39
N ASP A 245 -34.81 12.89 21.46
CA ASP A 245 -34.79 12.11 22.69
C ASP A 245 -36.18 12.12 23.34
N PRO A 246 -36.78 10.95 23.62
CA PRO A 246 -38.15 10.87 24.12
C PRO A 246 -38.31 11.38 25.56
N VAL A 247 -37.22 11.52 26.33
CA VAL A 247 -37.25 11.94 27.73
C VAL A 247 -37.02 13.44 27.89
N THR A 248 -36.01 13.98 27.19
CA THR A 248 -35.57 15.37 27.29
C THR A 248 -36.19 16.26 26.20
N GLY A 249 -36.63 15.69 25.07
CA GLY A 249 -37.09 16.43 23.90
C GLY A 249 -35.96 17.05 23.07
N ASP A 250 -34.69 16.77 23.41
CA ASP A 250 -33.52 17.27 22.69
C ASP A 250 -33.49 16.76 21.24
N ALA A 251 -33.18 17.65 20.29
CA ALA A 251 -32.90 17.28 18.90
C ALA A 251 -31.41 16.89 18.76
N ILE A 252 -31.15 15.59 18.63
CA ILE A 252 -29.83 15.00 18.46
C ILE A 252 -29.53 14.91 16.97
N SER A 253 -28.45 15.56 16.53
CA SER A 253 -27.91 15.41 15.18
C SER A 253 -26.60 14.63 15.21
N VAL A 254 -26.41 13.75 14.24
CA VAL A 254 -25.19 12.95 14.07
C VAL A 254 -24.55 13.27 12.74
N THR A 255 -23.22 13.29 12.70
CA THR A 255 -22.45 13.41 11.46
C THR A 255 -21.58 12.17 11.29
N ALA A 256 -21.02 11.96 10.11
CA ALA A 256 -20.14 10.82 9.85
C ALA A 256 -18.82 11.28 9.23
N SER A 257 -17.74 10.66 9.67
CA SER A 257 -16.45 10.71 8.98
C SER A 257 -16.33 9.50 8.08
N VAL A 258 -16.01 9.72 6.80
CA VAL A 258 -16.05 8.67 5.77
C VAL A 258 -14.69 8.57 5.09
N GLY A 259 -14.22 7.34 4.88
CA GLY A 259 -12.97 7.01 4.24
C GLY A 259 -13.20 6.05 3.09
N HIS A 260 -12.46 6.18 1.98
CA HIS A 260 -12.58 5.23 0.87
C HIS A 260 -11.25 4.84 0.24
N VAL A 261 -11.20 3.66 -0.37
CA VAL A 261 -10.06 3.13 -1.13
C VAL A 261 -10.56 2.36 -2.35
N CYS A 262 -9.80 2.36 -3.43
CA CYS A 262 -10.10 1.56 -4.62
C CYS A 262 -9.05 0.47 -4.80
N TYR A 263 -9.45 -0.66 -5.37
CA TYR A 263 -8.56 -1.74 -5.78
C TYR A 263 -8.56 -1.85 -7.31
N PRO A 264 -7.40 -2.06 -7.96
CA PRO A 264 -6.08 -2.33 -7.38
C PRO A 264 -5.27 -1.07 -6.97
N GLN A 265 -5.73 0.15 -7.30
CA GLN A 265 -4.93 1.38 -7.20
C GLN A 265 -4.49 1.73 -5.77
N GLY A 266 -5.24 1.29 -4.77
CA GLY A 266 -4.97 1.50 -3.35
C GLY A 266 -4.02 0.47 -2.74
N MET A 267 -3.40 -0.42 -3.52
CA MET A 267 -2.43 -1.41 -3.05
C MET A 267 -1.03 -1.19 -3.63
N THR A 268 -0.01 -1.54 -2.83
CA THR A 268 1.39 -1.54 -3.25
C THR A 268 1.82 -2.92 -3.75
N GLY A 269 2.93 -3.01 -4.50
CA GLY A 269 3.43 -4.27 -5.08
C GLY A 269 3.50 -5.44 -4.09
N PRO A 270 4.11 -5.29 -2.89
CA PRO A 270 4.14 -6.35 -1.88
C PRO A 270 2.76 -6.73 -1.33
N GLN A 271 1.78 -5.82 -1.37
CA GLN A 271 0.41 -6.07 -0.92
C GLN A 271 -0.39 -6.82 -1.99
N LEU A 272 -0.11 -6.60 -3.27
CA LEU A 272 -0.74 -7.34 -4.37
C LEU A 272 -0.33 -8.82 -4.40
N GLY A 273 0.86 -9.17 -3.91
CA GLY A 273 1.32 -10.55 -3.79
C GLY A 273 0.80 -11.33 -2.57
N ARG A 274 -0.08 -10.74 -1.75
CA ARG A 274 -0.69 -11.38 -0.57
C ARG A 274 -1.91 -12.22 -0.96
N SER A 275 -2.35 -13.09 -0.06
CA SER A 275 -3.57 -13.88 -0.28
C SER A 275 -4.81 -12.97 -0.41
N THR A 276 -5.85 -13.43 -1.12
CA THR A 276 -7.11 -12.67 -1.28
C THR A 276 -7.74 -12.24 0.07
N PRO A 277 -7.82 -13.10 1.10
CA PRO A 277 -8.35 -12.70 2.41
C PRO A 277 -7.52 -11.61 3.09
N GLU A 278 -6.20 -11.68 3.01
CA GLU A 278 -5.31 -10.62 3.52
C GLU A 278 -5.54 -9.31 2.76
N ARG A 279 -5.68 -9.37 1.44
CA ARG A 279 -5.94 -8.19 0.60
C ARG A 279 -7.26 -7.53 0.95
N ALA A 280 -8.34 -8.29 1.15
CA ALA A 280 -9.63 -7.77 1.61
C ALA A 280 -9.50 -7.03 2.97
N ARG A 281 -8.79 -7.63 3.93
CA ARG A 281 -8.53 -7.01 5.24
C ARG A 281 -7.68 -5.75 5.13
N ILE A 282 -6.68 -5.73 4.25
CA ILE A 282 -5.84 -4.54 4.00
C ILE A 282 -6.69 -3.40 3.42
N LEU A 283 -7.55 -3.67 2.43
CA LEU A 283 -8.44 -2.65 1.86
C LEU A 283 -9.35 -2.04 2.92
N LEU A 284 -10.00 -2.88 3.74
CA LEU A 284 -10.85 -2.38 4.82
C LEU A 284 -10.05 -1.53 5.82
N ARG A 285 -8.84 -1.99 6.21
CA ARG A 285 -7.95 -1.23 7.11
C ARG A 285 -7.54 0.12 6.51
N LYS A 286 -7.24 0.17 5.20
CA LYS A 286 -6.91 1.42 4.49
C LYS A 286 -8.09 2.39 4.45
N ALA A 287 -9.30 1.89 4.16
CA ALA A 287 -10.52 2.70 4.24
C ALA A 287 -10.75 3.25 5.67
N THR A 288 -10.55 2.42 6.71
CA THR A 288 -10.65 2.86 8.10
C THR A 288 -9.57 3.89 8.48
N LYS A 289 -8.34 3.75 7.99
CA LYS A 289 -7.30 4.77 8.22
C LYS A 289 -7.71 6.12 7.61
N ALA A 290 -8.33 6.12 6.43
CA ALA A 290 -8.87 7.33 5.83
C ALA A 290 -9.99 7.97 6.67
N VAL A 291 -10.84 7.18 7.33
CA VAL A 291 -11.82 7.68 8.32
C VAL A 291 -11.11 8.38 9.49
N SER A 292 -10.04 7.78 10.04
CA SER A 292 -9.26 8.40 11.11
C SER A 292 -8.67 9.74 10.68
N THR A 293 -8.15 9.83 9.45
CA THR A 293 -7.67 11.09 8.87
C THR A 293 -8.80 12.11 8.72
N ALA A 294 -9.98 11.70 8.25
CA ALA A 294 -11.16 12.58 8.17
C ALA A 294 -11.51 13.17 9.55
N LYS A 295 -11.50 12.34 10.61
CA LYS A 295 -11.73 12.79 11.99
C LYS A 295 -10.69 13.80 12.46
N GLN A 296 -9.41 13.54 12.21
CA GLN A 296 -8.30 14.44 12.55
C GLN A 296 -8.37 15.79 11.82
N HIS A 297 -8.97 15.83 10.63
CA HIS A 297 -9.11 17.05 9.84
C HIS A 297 -10.35 17.88 10.17
N GLY A 298 -11.19 17.45 11.11
CA GLY A 298 -12.33 18.23 11.60
C GLY A 298 -13.67 17.52 11.51
N ARG A 299 -13.68 16.20 11.30
CA ARG A 299 -14.90 15.36 11.23
C ARG A 299 -15.85 15.78 10.11
N ASN A 300 -16.97 15.08 9.96
CA ASN A 300 -18.01 15.34 8.95
C ASN A 300 -17.46 15.59 7.54
N ARG A 301 -16.58 14.71 7.05
CA ARG A 301 -15.94 14.83 5.72
C ARG A 301 -15.56 13.47 5.14
N VAL A 302 -15.34 13.46 3.83
CA VAL A 302 -14.81 12.30 3.11
C VAL A 302 -13.30 12.46 2.91
N PHE A 303 -12.57 11.35 3.04
CA PHE A 303 -11.15 11.28 2.72
C PHE A 303 -10.83 10.01 1.92
N GLY A 304 -10.07 10.13 0.83
CA GLY A 304 -9.56 8.97 0.10
C GLY A 304 -8.26 8.46 0.71
N PHE A 305 -8.00 7.16 0.71
CA PHE A 305 -6.73 6.63 1.22
C PHE A 305 -5.52 7.15 0.42
N ALA A 306 -5.63 7.19 -0.91
CA ALA A 306 -4.59 7.75 -1.80
C ALA A 306 -4.33 9.25 -1.53
N ASP A 307 -5.34 9.95 -1.02
CA ASP A 307 -5.24 11.37 -0.67
C ASP A 307 -4.48 11.60 0.65
N ILE A 308 -4.30 10.59 1.51
CA ILE A 308 -3.71 10.78 2.86
C ILE A 308 -2.26 11.22 2.74
N LEU A 309 -1.51 10.52 1.90
CA LEU A 309 -0.14 10.91 1.62
C LEU A 309 -0.09 12.26 0.89
N ALA A 310 -1.01 12.51 -0.04
CA ALA A 310 -1.00 13.73 -0.84
C ALA A 310 -1.32 15.01 -0.04
N LYS A 311 -2.32 14.98 0.85
CA LYS A 311 -2.87 16.19 1.51
C LYS A 311 -3.36 15.95 2.95
N GLY A 312 -3.18 14.74 3.48
CA GLY A 312 -3.70 14.33 4.78
C GLY A 312 -2.72 14.44 5.94
N GLY A 313 -1.44 14.71 5.67
CA GLY A 313 -0.42 14.81 6.73
C GLY A 313 -0.59 16.05 7.61
N LYS A 314 -0.23 15.91 8.89
CA LYS A 314 -0.14 17.01 9.85
C LYS A 314 1.13 16.89 10.68
N ILE A 315 1.61 18.03 11.16
CA ILE A 315 2.69 18.10 12.15
C ILE A 315 2.08 17.80 13.52
N LEU A 316 2.58 16.75 14.17
CA LEU A 316 2.24 16.37 15.54
C LEU A 316 2.97 17.27 16.53
N ASP A 317 4.28 17.41 16.35
CA ASP A 317 5.13 18.21 17.22
C ASP A 317 6.33 18.79 16.46
N VAL A 318 6.81 19.95 16.92
CA VAL A 318 8.01 20.61 16.39
C VAL A 318 9.15 20.32 17.35
N LEU A 319 10.08 19.47 16.91
CA LEU A 319 11.22 19.02 17.70
C LEU A 319 12.40 19.99 17.55
N PRO A 320 13.40 19.93 18.46
CA PRO A 320 14.62 20.71 18.31
C PRO A 320 15.31 20.48 16.96
N MET A 321 16.10 21.46 16.51
CA MET A 321 16.91 21.38 15.28
C MET A 321 16.12 21.26 13.96
N GLY A 322 14.89 21.79 13.91
CA GLY A 322 14.10 21.81 12.66
C GLY A 322 13.53 20.44 12.27
N ARG A 323 13.48 19.50 13.22
CA ARG A 323 12.83 18.21 13.03
C ARG A 323 11.35 18.30 13.41
N LEU A 324 10.53 17.52 12.73
CA LEU A 324 9.09 17.45 12.90
C LEU A 324 8.70 16.01 13.18
N SER A 325 7.79 15.82 14.11
CA SER A 325 7.00 14.59 14.20
C SER A 325 5.73 14.77 13.37
N VAL A 326 5.40 13.82 12.49
CA VAL A 326 4.28 13.96 11.54
C VAL A 326 3.39 12.72 11.51
N THR A 327 2.13 12.89 11.11
CA THR A 327 1.12 11.80 11.08
C THR A 327 1.28 10.80 9.93
N LEU A 328 2.33 10.90 9.13
CA LEU A 328 2.54 10.11 7.91
C LEU A 328 3.44 8.91 8.18
N GLY A 329 2.86 7.76 8.56
CA GLY A 329 3.59 6.50 8.79
C GLY A 329 3.58 5.54 7.59
N ARG A 330 4.20 4.36 7.77
CA ARG A 330 4.19 3.26 6.79
C ARG A 330 2.76 2.77 6.51
N ASP A 331 1.84 2.95 7.45
CA ASP A 331 0.44 2.58 7.31
C ASP A 331 -0.35 3.42 6.29
N VAL A 332 0.19 4.57 5.87
CA VAL A 332 -0.32 5.40 4.77
C VAL A 332 0.62 5.38 3.56
N ASP A 333 1.43 4.33 3.47
CA ASP A 333 2.45 4.10 2.43
C ASP A 333 3.50 5.25 2.33
N ALA A 334 3.77 5.94 3.45
CA ALA A 334 4.85 6.93 3.52
C ALA A 334 6.23 6.26 3.43
N ARG A 335 7.19 6.94 2.81
CA ARG A 335 8.57 6.46 2.61
C ARG A 335 9.58 7.55 2.94
N VAL A 336 10.74 7.12 3.43
CA VAL A 336 11.89 8.01 3.65
C VAL A 336 12.27 8.68 2.33
N GLY A 337 12.60 9.97 2.38
CA GLY A 337 12.96 10.80 1.22
C GLY A 337 11.80 11.54 0.57
N GLN A 338 10.55 11.25 0.94
CA GLN A 338 9.38 11.96 0.39
C GLN A 338 9.30 13.39 0.93
N ARG A 339 8.99 14.34 0.03
CA ARG A 339 8.95 15.78 0.31
C ARG A 339 7.53 16.33 0.43
N PHE A 340 7.37 17.29 1.32
CA PHE A 340 6.08 17.87 1.69
C PHE A 340 6.17 19.38 1.89
N LEU A 341 5.22 20.12 1.35
CA LEU A 341 4.98 21.51 1.69
C LEU A 341 4.22 21.60 3.02
N ILE A 342 4.66 22.50 3.89
CA ILE A 342 4.03 22.80 5.18
C ILE A 342 3.07 23.97 4.99
N LEU A 343 1.78 23.76 5.25
CA LEU A 343 0.74 24.78 5.14
C LEU A 343 0.19 25.17 6.52
N PRO A 344 -0.21 26.44 6.73
CA PRO A 344 -0.83 26.86 7.99
C PRO A 344 -2.08 26.05 8.33
N SER A 345 -2.23 25.71 9.61
CA SER A 345 -3.40 25.02 10.17
C SER A 345 -4.74 25.76 10.01
N GLY A 346 -4.73 27.09 9.83
CA GLY A 346 -5.92 27.97 9.77
C GLY A 346 -6.39 28.43 8.38
N GLY A 347 -5.72 28.04 7.29
CA GLY A 347 -5.94 28.60 5.94
C GLY A 347 -7.09 27.99 5.12
N GLY A 348 -8.19 27.55 5.73
CA GLY A 348 -9.24 26.87 4.98
C GLY A 348 -10.58 26.80 5.67
N HIS A 349 -11.26 27.95 5.85
CA HIS A 349 -12.72 28.10 5.89
C HIS A 349 -13.09 29.59 5.99
N ARG A 350 -13.09 30.30 4.85
CA ARG A 350 -13.78 31.59 4.68
C ARG A 350 -14.29 31.80 3.25
N ALA A 351 -14.71 30.73 2.59
CA ALA A 351 -15.34 30.79 1.27
C ALA A 351 -16.52 29.79 1.22
N ALA A 352 -17.58 30.06 1.97
CA ALA A 352 -18.87 29.37 1.79
C ALA A 352 -20.07 30.10 2.42
N ASP A 353 -19.89 31.05 3.34
CA ASP A 353 -21.01 31.76 3.99
C ASP A 353 -20.91 33.28 3.83
N ALA A 354 -21.24 33.77 2.65
CA ALA A 354 -21.61 35.17 2.44
C ALA A 354 -22.51 35.30 1.20
N LYS A 355 -23.77 34.88 1.33
CA LYS A 355 -24.82 35.34 0.39
C LYS A 355 -25.24 36.75 0.82
N GLY A 356 -24.81 37.77 0.07
CA GLY A 356 -25.29 39.14 0.27
C GLY A 356 -24.56 40.22 -0.54
N HIS A 357 -24.84 40.31 -1.84
CA HIS A 357 -24.81 41.54 -2.66
C HIS A 357 -23.57 42.48 -2.59
N ARG A 358 -22.69 42.42 -3.62
CA ARG A 358 -22.50 43.44 -4.67
C ARG A 358 -21.26 43.12 -5.52
N GLN A 359 -21.33 43.51 -6.80
CA GLN A 359 -20.30 43.34 -7.83
C GLN A 359 -18.96 43.96 -7.43
N GLY A 360 -17.88 43.19 -7.59
CA GLY A 360 -16.49 43.61 -7.46
C GLY A 360 -15.58 42.40 -7.62
N VAL A 361 -14.62 42.49 -8.54
CA VAL A 361 -13.59 41.48 -8.78
C VAL A 361 -12.81 41.25 -7.48
N GLU A 362 -12.91 40.06 -6.87
CA GLU A 362 -12.16 39.70 -5.66
C GLU A 362 -11.22 38.52 -5.91
N ALA A 363 -9.97 38.76 -5.52
CA ALA A 363 -8.80 37.91 -5.65
C ALA A 363 -8.93 36.58 -4.90
N ALA A 364 -8.67 35.47 -5.60
CA ALA A 364 -8.39 34.18 -4.97
C ALA A 364 -6.94 34.20 -4.45
N GLY A 365 -6.79 34.39 -3.13
CA GLY A 365 -5.52 34.66 -2.46
C GLY A 365 -4.50 33.51 -2.47
N ASN A 366 -3.23 33.90 -2.62
CA ASN A 366 -2.01 33.11 -2.40
C ASN A 366 -2.08 32.31 -1.08
N VAL A 367 -2.01 30.98 -1.15
CA VAL A 367 -1.74 30.16 0.04
C VAL A 367 -0.25 30.25 0.35
N THR A 368 0.09 31.04 1.36
CA THR A 368 1.45 31.10 1.92
C THR A 368 1.73 29.79 2.64
N HIS A 369 2.56 28.92 2.04
CA HIS A 369 3.13 27.77 2.75
C HIS A 369 4.22 28.29 3.71
N LYS A 370 4.46 27.57 4.82
CA LYS A 370 5.42 27.90 5.89
C LYS A 370 6.81 27.29 5.68
N GLY A 371 6.93 26.26 4.85
CA GLY A 371 8.20 25.60 4.57
C GLY A 371 8.05 24.31 3.78
N GLU A 372 9.15 23.61 3.59
CA GLU A 372 9.21 22.26 3.01
C GLU A 372 9.87 21.32 4.02
N ALA A 373 9.42 20.07 4.09
CA ALA A 373 10.00 19.04 4.93
C ALA A 373 10.18 17.73 4.15
N VAL A 374 11.23 16.98 4.52
CA VAL A 374 11.51 15.65 3.97
C VAL A 374 11.40 14.60 5.07
N LEU A 375 10.75 13.47 4.79
CA LEU A 375 10.70 12.36 5.74
C LEU A 375 12.08 11.71 5.85
N ILE A 376 12.62 11.62 7.05
CA ILE A 376 13.93 11.02 7.34
C ILE A 376 13.81 9.62 7.95
N GLU A 377 12.76 9.39 8.71
CA GLU A 377 12.48 8.11 9.36
C GLU A 377 10.97 7.89 9.34
N VAL A 378 10.54 6.73 8.87
CA VAL A 378 9.12 6.38 8.82
C VAL A 378 8.87 5.18 9.72
N GLN A 379 8.06 5.40 10.76
CA GLN A 379 7.56 4.37 11.66
C GLN A 379 6.17 3.89 11.19
N ASN A 380 5.50 3.05 11.97
CA ASN A 380 4.25 2.43 11.51
C ASN A 380 3.12 3.46 11.33
N ASP A 381 2.91 4.36 12.28
CA ASP A 381 1.78 5.30 12.36
C ASP A 381 2.18 6.78 12.33
N MET A 382 3.48 7.06 12.43
CA MET A 382 4.08 8.39 12.38
C MET A 382 5.43 8.37 11.67
N ALA A 383 5.95 9.55 11.33
CA ALA A 383 7.29 9.73 10.79
C ALA A 383 7.99 10.92 11.42
N TYR A 384 9.31 10.91 11.36
CA TYR A 384 10.14 12.07 11.58
C TYR A 384 10.51 12.69 10.25
N ALA A 385 10.40 14.02 10.18
CA ALA A 385 10.74 14.81 9.00
C ALA A 385 11.72 15.92 9.38
N ASP A 386 12.67 16.23 8.52
CA ASP A 386 13.51 17.41 8.69
C ASP A 386 12.98 18.55 7.80
N VAL A 387 12.88 19.76 8.35
CA VAL A 387 12.52 20.96 7.60
C VAL A 387 13.68 21.32 6.68
N LEU A 388 13.43 21.25 5.36
CA LEU A 388 14.38 21.63 4.33
C LEU A 388 14.56 23.14 4.25
N HIS A 389 13.45 23.90 4.35
CA HIS A 389 13.46 25.36 4.38
C HIS A 389 12.20 25.91 5.07
N ALA A 390 12.30 27.08 5.69
CA ALA A 390 11.14 27.90 6.09
C ALA A 390 10.96 29.05 5.08
N THR A 391 9.74 29.30 4.62
CA THR A 391 9.46 30.29 3.57
C THR A 391 9.31 31.71 4.08
N ASP A 392 8.95 31.88 5.37
CA ASP A 392 8.82 33.18 6.02
C ASP A 392 9.19 33.05 7.52
N PRO A 393 10.26 33.73 7.99
CA PRO A 393 10.68 33.71 9.40
C PRO A 393 9.62 34.24 10.38
N SER A 394 8.65 35.04 9.91
CA SER A 394 7.56 35.57 10.72
C SER A 394 6.40 34.60 10.93
N LEU A 395 6.39 33.48 10.20
CA LEU A 395 5.37 32.43 10.26
C LEU A 395 5.99 31.11 10.77
N PRO A 396 6.15 30.93 12.09
CA PRO A 396 6.76 29.72 12.64
C PRO A 396 5.93 28.47 12.30
N ILE A 397 6.63 27.41 11.96
CA ILE A 397 6.06 26.07 11.84
C ILE A 397 5.57 25.65 13.23
N SER A 398 4.36 25.13 13.31
CA SER A 398 3.69 24.80 14.57
C SER A 398 3.00 23.44 14.48
N ALA A 399 2.80 22.82 15.64
CA ALA A 399 1.94 21.65 15.74
C ALA A 399 0.55 21.94 15.14
N GLY A 400 0.05 21.01 14.33
CA GLY A 400 -1.23 21.12 13.62
C GLY A 400 -1.14 21.68 12.19
N ASP A 401 0.00 22.23 11.77
CA ASP A 401 0.22 22.61 10.36
C ASP A 401 0.11 21.40 9.44
N ARG A 402 -0.38 21.63 8.21
CA ARG A 402 -0.71 20.57 7.24
C ARG A 402 0.47 20.27 6.34
N LEU A 403 0.57 19.03 5.88
CA LEU A 403 1.57 18.57 4.93
C LEU A 403 0.90 18.19 3.61
N VAL A 404 1.44 18.71 2.51
CA VAL A 404 1.00 18.39 1.15
C VAL A 404 2.19 17.84 0.37
N LYS A 405 2.08 16.62 -0.15
CA LYS A 405 3.16 15.97 -0.91
C LYS A 405 3.52 16.79 -2.15
N VAL A 406 4.81 16.99 -2.36
CA VAL A 406 5.32 17.57 -3.60
C VAL A 406 5.31 16.46 -4.66
N SER A 407 4.58 16.64 -5.75
CA SER A 407 4.60 15.72 -6.90
C SER A 407 5.85 15.97 -7.74
N GLU A 408 6.60 14.91 -8.06
CA GLU A 408 7.79 14.99 -8.92
C GLU A 408 7.48 15.43 -10.36
N GLU A 409 6.22 15.27 -10.82
CA GLU A 409 5.78 15.68 -12.17
C GLU A 409 5.04 17.03 -12.22
N GLY A 410 4.99 17.78 -11.11
CA GLY A 410 4.18 18.99 -11.01
C GLY A 410 4.92 20.12 -10.34
N ALA A 411 5.83 20.77 -11.06
CA ALA A 411 6.23 22.13 -10.70
C ALA A 411 4.99 23.04 -10.89
N PRO A 412 4.41 23.62 -9.83
CA PRO A 412 3.20 24.42 -9.99
C PRO A 412 3.60 25.86 -10.33
N PHE A 413 4.26 26.11 -11.46
CA PHE A 413 4.56 27.48 -11.90
C PHE A 413 4.61 27.61 -13.43
N GLU A 414 3.44 27.60 -14.06
CA GLU A 414 3.18 28.50 -15.17
C GLU A 414 2.36 29.67 -14.62
N HIS A 415 3.01 30.80 -14.37
CA HIS A 415 2.32 32.07 -14.27
C HIS A 415 3.07 33.10 -15.11
N ASP A 416 2.29 33.75 -15.98
CA ASP A 416 2.69 34.83 -16.84
C ASP A 416 3.27 35.99 -16.01
N GLY A 417 4.33 36.57 -16.57
CA GLY A 417 5.05 37.66 -15.96
C GLY A 417 4.18 38.87 -15.69
N THR A 418 4.41 39.51 -14.55
CA THR A 418 4.65 40.94 -14.36
C THR A 418 4.43 41.29 -12.88
N GLY A 419 5.47 41.14 -12.07
CA GLY A 419 5.46 41.54 -10.67
C GLY A 419 6.88 41.88 -10.21
N ARG A 420 7.12 43.17 -10.01
CA ARG A 420 8.38 43.85 -9.61
C ARG A 420 9.51 42.96 -9.08
N VAL A 421 10.61 42.97 -9.84
CA VAL A 421 11.93 42.45 -9.48
C VAL A 421 12.65 43.51 -8.64
N ASP A 422 12.57 43.39 -7.32
CA ASP A 422 13.59 43.89 -6.39
C ASP A 422 13.41 43.15 -5.06
N ALA A 423 13.89 41.91 -5.04
CA ALA A 423 14.15 41.18 -3.81
C ALA A 423 15.65 41.37 -3.51
N ASP A 424 15.96 41.96 -2.35
CA ASP A 424 17.32 42.21 -1.90
C ASP A 424 18.06 40.87 -1.71
N ARG A 425 19.29 40.79 -2.22
CA ARG A 425 20.20 39.68 -1.90
C ARG A 425 20.48 39.66 -0.40
N ASP A 426 20.67 38.48 0.16
CA ASP A 426 21.07 38.34 1.55
C ASP A 426 22.38 39.12 1.79
N ARG A 427 22.38 40.01 2.80
CA ARG A 427 23.51 40.92 3.06
C ARG A 427 24.77 40.21 3.55
N VAL A 428 24.64 38.98 4.04
CA VAL A 428 25.75 38.18 4.58
C VAL A 428 26.29 37.24 3.53
N THR A 429 25.42 36.54 2.80
CA THR A 429 25.85 35.54 1.81
C THR A 429 25.98 36.07 0.40
N GLY A 430 25.39 37.24 0.09
CA GLY A 430 25.38 37.82 -1.27
C GLY A 430 24.46 37.08 -2.26
N LEU A 431 23.69 36.09 -1.79
CA LEU A 431 22.86 35.20 -2.61
C LEU A 431 21.39 35.62 -2.60
N TYR A 432 20.65 35.23 -3.65
CA TYR A 432 19.19 35.25 -3.59
C TYR A 432 18.66 34.17 -2.65
N ALA A 433 17.61 34.45 -1.90
CA ALA A 433 16.89 33.40 -1.18
C ALA A 433 16.39 32.34 -2.18
N HIS A 434 16.27 31.08 -1.73
CA HIS A 434 15.91 29.95 -2.59
C HIS A 434 14.67 30.22 -3.47
N ARG A 435 13.63 30.79 -2.87
CA ARG A 435 12.39 31.18 -3.55
C ARG A 435 12.64 32.19 -4.68
N ASP A 436 13.45 33.21 -4.42
CA ASP A 436 13.71 34.29 -5.38
C ASP A 436 14.60 33.81 -6.53
N PHE A 437 15.53 32.90 -6.24
CA PHE A 437 16.28 32.20 -7.27
C PHE A 437 15.38 31.37 -8.17
N LEU A 438 14.49 30.55 -7.60
CA LEU A 438 13.54 29.74 -8.38
C LEU A 438 12.54 30.59 -9.19
N ALA A 439 12.12 31.75 -8.66
CA ALA A 439 11.27 32.68 -9.42
C ALA A 439 12.00 33.26 -10.66
N ARG A 440 13.33 33.40 -10.58
CA ARG A 440 14.17 33.88 -11.70
C ARG A 440 14.58 32.76 -12.66
N TRP A 441 14.63 31.51 -12.21
CA TRP A 441 15.08 30.36 -12.99
C TRP A 441 14.43 30.23 -14.38
N PRO A 442 13.09 30.40 -14.55
CA PRO A 442 12.46 30.34 -15.87
C PRO A 442 12.94 31.41 -16.84
N VAL A 443 13.35 32.59 -16.35
CA VAL A 443 13.85 33.70 -17.17
C VAL A 443 15.33 33.49 -17.50
N LEU A 444 16.14 33.16 -16.49
CA LEU A 444 17.58 32.93 -16.63
C LEU A 444 17.89 31.87 -17.68
N ARG A 445 17.17 30.75 -17.66
CA ARG A 445 17.40 29.62 -18.58
C ARG A 445 16.97 29.87 -20.03
N ARG A 446 16.24 30.96 -20.34
CA ARG A 446 15.78 31.27 -21.71
C ARG A 446 16.84 31.94 -22.57
N GLY A 447 17.74 32.72 -21.97
CA GLY A 447 18.68 33.57 -22.70
C GLY A 447 19.85 32.81 -23.36
N PRO A 448 20.66 32.06 -22.60
CA PRO A 448 21.89 31.48 -23.15
C PRO A 448 21.65 30.24 -24.01
N GLU A 449 22.41 30.05 -25.09
CA GLU A 449 22.39 28.81 -25.88
C GLU A 449 23.00 27.63 -25.11
N THR A 450 24.05 27.92 -24.32
CA THR A 450 24.72 26.97 -23.43
C THR A 450 24.78 27.58 -22.03
N PHE A 451 24.54 26.78 -21.01
CA PHE A 451 24.73 27.20 -19.62
C PHE A 451 24.95 25.98 -18.72
N SER A 452 25.51 26.23 -17.55
CA SER A 452 25.64 25.24 -16.49
C SER A 452 24.95 25.71 -15.23
N LEU A 453 24.32 24.78 -14.53
CA LEU A 453 23.84 24.98 -13.18
C LEU A 453 24.75 24.18 -12.24
N VAL A 454 25.31 24.83 -11.23
CA VAL A 454 26.23 24.20 -10.27
C VAL A 454 25.63 24.28 -8.88
N LEU A 455 25.49 23.13 -8.22
CA LEU A 455 25.10 23.00 -6.84
C LEU A 455 26.32 22.69 -5.99
N PHE A 456 26.62 23.53 -5.02
CA PHE A 456 27.58 23.26 -3.97
C PHE A 456 26.87 22.89 -2.68
N ARG A 457 27.44 21.94 -1.94
CA ARG A 457 27.00 21.61 -0.59
C ARG A 457 28.17 21.67 0.37
N VAL A 458 28.03 22.49 1.40
CA VAL A 458 28.95 22.52 2.53
C VAL A 458 28.70 21.31 3.41
N LEU A 459 29.77 20.55 3.68
CA LEU A 459 29.73 19.37 4.53
C LEU A 459 30.18 19.75 5.94
N SER A 460 29.41 19.32 6.93
CA SER A 460 29.70 19.55 8.34
C SER A 460 30.59 18.44 8.90
N GLY A 461 31.71 18.80 9.55
CA GLY A 461 32.52 17.88 10.33
C GLY A 461 31.80 17.37 11.60
N ALA A 462 32.37 16.36 12.26
CA ALA A 462 31.77 15.59 13.36
C ALA A 462 31.35 16.39 14.62
N ASP A 463 31.75 17.66 14.75
CA ASP A 463 31.49 18.51 15.94
C ASP A 463 30.17 19.33 15.88
N GLY A 464 29.23 18.98 14.99
CA GLY A 464 28.03 19.76 14.64
C GLY A 464 26.87 19.81 15.65
N PHE A 465 27.10 19.70 16.96
CA PHE A 465 26.04 19.63 17.99
C PHE A 465 25.95 20.87 18.93
N ALA A 466 26.56 22.00 18.56
CA ALA A 466 26.58 23.21 19.40
C ALA A 466 25.49 24.25 19.06
N ARG A 467 25.07 25.06 20.06
CA ARG A 467 24.25 26.27 19.84
C ARG A 467 25.00 27.23 18.90
N GLY A 468 24.34 27.74 17.86
CA GLY A 468 24.94 28.66 16.88
C GLY A 468 25.31 28.04 15.52
N TYR A 469 24.96 26.76 15.28
CA TYR A 469 25.22 26.06 14.01
C TYR A 469 24.70 26.81 12.77
N GLU A 470 23.52 27.43 12.83
CA GLU A 470 22.96 28.17 11.69
C GLU A 470 23.80 29.42 11.34
N SER A 471 24.25 30.17 12.34
CA SER A 471 25.16 31.31 12.15
C SER A 471 26.52 30.83 11.61
N ALA A 472 27.04 29.73 12.15
CA ALA A 472 28.29 29.12 11.68
C ALA A 472 28.17 28.62 10.22
N MET A 473 27.04 28.00 9.86
CA MET A 473 26.78 27.53 8.50
C MET A 473 26.61 28.70 7.53
N ARG A 474 25.90 29.77 7.92
CA ARG A 474 25.79 31.00 7.12
C ARG A 474 27.15 31.65 6.90
N SER A 475 28.02 31.65 7.91
CA SER A 475 29.41 32.13 7.77
C SER A 475 30.22 31.25 6.80
N ARG A 476 30.06 29.93 6.84
CA ARG A 476 30.71 29.01 5.88
C ARG A 476 30.19 29.20 4.46
N VAL A 477 28.88 29.39 4.29
CA VAL A 477 28.26 29.71 3.00
C VAL A 477 28.76 31.06 2.46
N ALA A 478 28.91 32.08 3.31
CA ALA A 478 29.49 33.35 2.90
C ALA A 478 30.95 33.19 2.43
N GLY A 479 31.76 32.39 3.13
CA GLY A 479 33.12 32.07 2.70
C GLY A 479 33.19 31.28 1.38
N LEU A 480 32.20 30.42 1.11
CA LEU A 480 32.04 29.79 -0.20
C LEU A 480 31.66 30.80 -1.28
N THR A 481 30.75 31.73 -1.01
CA THR A 481 30.40 32.78 -1.99
C THR A 481 31.61 33.62 -2.35
N GLU A 482 32.41 34.05 -1.37
CA GLU A 482 33.65 34.81 -1.60
C GLU A 482 34.66 34.04 -2.49
N LEU A 483 34.80 32.72 -2.26
CA LEU A 483 35.63 31.85 -3.09
C LEU A 483 35.17 31.80 -4.55
N VAL A 484 33.85 31.76 -4.75
CA VAL A 484 33.22 31.60 -6.06
C VAL A 484 33.16 32.90 -6.83
N GLU A 485 32.89 34.04 -6.19
CA GLU A 485 32.64 35.34 -6.83
C GLU A 485 33.74 35.78 -7.80
N SER A 486 35.01 35.54 -7.45
CA SER A 486 36.17 35.88 -8.28
C SER A 486 36.29 35.08 -9.58
N ARG A 487 35.48 34.03 -9.77
CA ARG A 487 35.57 33.05 -10.86
C ARG A 487 34.29 32.99 -11.70
N LEU A 488 33.29 33.79 -11.38
CA LEU A 488 32.00 33.76 -12.05
C LEU A 488 32.06 34.42 -13.43
N PRO A 489 31.42 33.83 -14.45
CA PRO A 489 31.21 34.50 -15.73
C PRO A 489 30.25 35.68 -15.59
N GLU A 490 30.30 36.59 -16.56
CA GLU A 490 29.37 37.73 -16.62
C GLU A 490 27.91 37.24 -16.69
N GLY A 491 27.04 37.81 -15.86
CA GLY A 491 25.64 37.43 -15.78
C GLY A 491 25.35 36.18 -14.93
N ALA A 492 26.34 35.64 -14.20
CA ALA A 492 26.10 34.58 -13.25
C ALA A 492 25.17 35.01 -12.11
N VAL A 493 24.31 34.08 -11.67
CA VAL A 493 23.33 34.35 -10.61
C VAL A 493 23.38 33.23 -9.58
N GLY A 494 23.58 33.59 -8.31
CA GLY A 494 23.63 32.68 -7.18
C GLY A 494 22.36 32.72 -6.33
N GLY A 495 21.98 31.58 -5.79
CA GLY A 495 20.88 31.44 -4.84
C GLY A 495 21.16 30.41 -3.76
N GLU A 496 20.46 30.51 -2.65
CA GLU A 496 20.48 29.48 -1.61
C GLU A 496 19.70 28.23 -2.08
N PHE A 497 20.16 27.05 -1.68
CA PHE A 497 19.57 25.76 -2.06
C PHE A 497 19.56 24.80 -0.86
N GLY A 498 18.69 25.09 0.11
CA GLY A 498 18.61 24.37 1.40
C GLY A 498 19.72 24.74 2.38
N LEU A 499 19.74 24.09 3.54
CA LEU A 499 20.71 24.39 4.61
C LEU A 499 22.13 23.99 4.20
N GLY A 500 23.01 24.98 3.99
CA GLY A 500 24.39 24.77 3.56
C GLY A 500 24.57 24.43 2.08
N GLY A 501 23.50 24.51 1.28
CA GLY A 501 23.54 24.33 -0.17
C GLY A 501 23.44 25.66 -0.92
N VAL A 502 24.19 25.79 -2.01
CA VAL A 502 24.21 26.98 -2.86
C VAL A 502 24.08 26.56 -4.32
N VAL A 503 23.24 27.25 -5.08
CA VAL A 503 23.07 27.07 -6.52
C VAL A 503 23.63 28.26 -7.28
N TRP A 504 24.36 28.00 -8.35
CA TRP A 504 24.88 29.00 -9.27
C TRP A 504 24.45 28.70 -10.71
N PHE A 505 23.81 29.68 -11.34
CA PHE A 505 23.58 29.72 -12.76
C PHE A 505 24.76 30.38 -13.47
N LEU A 506 25.39 29.64 -14.39
CA LEU A 506 26.58 30.05 -15.13
C LEU A 506 26.27 30.12 -16.64
N PRO A 507 25.94 31.30 -17.19
CA PRO A 507 25.66 31.44 -18.62
C PRO A 507 26.92 31.22 -19.46
N GLY A 508 26.79 30.55 -20.60
CA GLY A 508 27.89 30.31 -21.55
C GLY A 508 28.95 29.29 -21.09
N VAL A 509 28.74 28.63 -19.95
CA VAL A 509 29.66 27.63 -19.41
C VAL A 509 29.26 26.25 -19.89
N ASP A 510 30.17 25.61 -20.63
CA ASP A 510 30.06 24.23 -21.11
C ASP A 510 30.48 23.19 -20.06
N ARG A 511 30.39 21.91 -20.41
CA ARG A 511 30.66 20.78 -19.50
C ARG A 511 32.07 20.78 -18.93
N ASP A 512 33.08 20.98 -19.79
CA ASP A 512 34.48 20.90 -19.38
C ASP A 512 34.85 22.08 -18.47
N ARG A 513 34.35 23.28 -18.79
CA ARG A 513 34.52 24.47 -17.95
C ARG A 513 33.78 24.34 -16.63
N ALA A 514 32.57 23.78 -16.60
CA ALA A 514 31.83 23.55 -15.36
C ALA A 514 32.56 22.55 -14.45
N GLN A 515 33.12 21.48 -15.03
CA GLN A 515 33.90 20.49 -14.29
C GLN A 515 35.19 21.10 -13.71
N ALA A 516 35.93 21.86 -14.51
CA ALA A 516 37.14 22.57 -14.05
C ALA A 516 36.80 23.56 -12.93
N PHE A 517 35.76 24.39 -13.13
CA PHE A 517 35.28 25.36 -12.15
C PHE A 517 34.92 24.69 -10.81
N MET A 518 34.14 23.60 -10.83
CA MET A 518 33.78 22.88 -9.60
C MET A 518 35.00 22.28 -8.90
N ARG A 519 35.91 21.65 -9.63
CA ARG A 519 37.12 21.03 -9.05
C ARG A 519 38.00 22.08 -8.38
N ASP A 520 38.23 23.21 -9.04
CA ASP A 520 39.05 24.30 -8.49
C ASP A 520 38.44 24.87 -7.22
N VAL A 521 37.12 25.12 -7.21
CA VAL A 521 36.42 25.63 -6.01
C VAL A 521 36.48 24.63 -4.86
N VAL A 522 36.21 23.34 -5.11
CA VAL A 522 36.26 22.29 -4.07
C VAL A 522 37.67 22.15 -3.50
N MET A 523 38.71 22.18 -4.33
CA MET A 523 40.11 22.08 -3.87
C MET A 523 40.59 23.32 -3.10
N ASP A 524 40.15 24.52 -3.47
CA ASP A 524 40.48 25.74 -2.72
C ASP A 524 39.74 25.85 -1.39
N ALA A 525 38.49 25.38 -1.35
CA ALA A 525 37.72 25.29 -0.12
C ALA A 525 38.36 24.29 0.88
N ASP A 526 38.78 23.13 0.39
CA ASP A 526 39.46 22.12 1.20
C ASP A 526 40.76 22.66 1.83
N ARG A 527 41.57 23.40 1.05
CA ARG A 527 42.76 24.12 1.55
C ARG A 527 42.46 25.14 2.65
N ARG A 528 41.22 25.63 2.75
CA ARG A 528 40.73 26.54 3.79
C ARG A 528 39.98 25.83 4.92
N GLY A 529 39.99 24.49 4.94
CA GLY A 529 39.29 23.68 5.94
C GLY A 529 37.77 23.63 5.76
N LEU A 530 37.27 23.92 4.54
CA LEU A 530 35.86 23.86 4.19
C LEU A 530 35.60 22.65 3.28
N GLU A 531 35.09 21.57 3.84
CA GLU A 531 34.69 20.40 3.05
C GLU A 531 33.45 20.71 2.19
N LEU A 532 33.57 20.49 0.89
CA LEU A 532 32.51 20.74 -0.09
C LEU A 532 32.29 19.52 -1.01
N ALA A 533 31.06 19.40 -1.49
CA ALA A 533 30.73 18.62 -2.68
C ALA A 533 30.05 19.51 -3.73
N ALA A 534 30.27 19.22 -5.02
CA ALA A 534 29.76 20.01 -6.13
C ALA A 534 29.16 19.12 -7.24
N GLY A 535 27.95 19.44 -7.67
CA GLY A 535 27.25 18.76 -8.77
C GLY A 535 26.81 19.74 -9.84
N SER A 536 26.99 19.42 -11.13
CA SER A 536 26.53 20.29 -12.23
C SER A 536 25.61 19.62 -13.24
N GLY A 537 24.54 20.32 -13.61
CA GLY A 537 23.70 20.03 -14.76
C GLY A 537 24.00 21.01 -15.89
N VAL A 538 24.30 20.49 -17.08
CA VAL A 538 24.79 21.29 -18.23
C VAL A 538 23.80 21.20 -19.38
N TYR A 539 23.44 22.34 -19.96
CA TYR A 539 22.60 22.41 -21.15
C TYR A 539 23.42 22.87 -22.37
N PRO A 540 23.24 22.23 -23.54
CA PRO A 540 22.40 21.05 -23.80
C PRO A 540 23.04 19.72 -23.36
N TYR A 541 22.23 18.75 -22.94
CA TYR A 541 22.67 17.38 -22.67
C TYR A 541 21.57 16.37 -23.00
N MET A 542 21.85 15.45 -23.93
CA MET A 542 20.91 14.45 -24.45
C MET A 542 19.55 15.08 -24.82
N SER A 543 18.44 14.42 -24.49
CA SER A 543 17.06 14.91 -24.69
C SER A 543 16.53 15.73 -23.52
N PHE A 544 17.37 16.08 -22.52
CA PHE A 544 16.93 16.84 -21.37
C PHE A 544 16.66 18.30 -21.73
N THR A 545 15.54 18.81 -21.22
CA THR A 545 15.12 20.19 -21.43
C THR A 545 15.92 21.15 -20.55
N ARG A 546 15.84 22.45 -20.87
CA ARG A 546 16.41 23.51 -20.04
C ARG A 546 15.89 23.49 -18.61
N ALA A 547 14.67 22.98 -18.39
CA ALA A 547 14.06 22.91 -17.06
C ALA A 547 14.70 21.81 -16.19
N ASP A 548 15.11 20.71 -16.81
CA ASP A 548 15.63 19.52 -16.13
C ASP A 548 17.02 19.74 -15.53
N MET A 549 17.73 20.78 -15.96
CA MET A 549 19.11 21.06 -15.53
C MET A 549 19.27 21.23 -14.02
N LEU A 550 18.22 21.70 -13.34
CA LEU A 550 18.23 21.80 -11.88
C LEU A 550 18.21 20.42 -11.21
N ASP A 551 17.39 19.50 -11.72
CA ASP A 551 17.35 18.14 -11.19
C ASP A 551 18.59 17.34 -11.60
N ASN A 552 19.10 17.55 -12.82
CA ASN A 552 20.35 16.97 -13.27
C ASN A 552 21.54 17.42 -12.40
N ALA A 553 21.61 18.71 -12.04
CA ALA A 553 22.62 19.21 -11.11
C ALA A 553 22.51 18.54 -9.73
N ARG A 554 21.29 18.27 -9.26
CA ARG A 554 21.05 17.56 -7.99
C ARG A 554 21.50 16.10 -8.07
N LYS A 555 21.17 15.38 -9.14
CA LYS A 555 21.64 14.01 -9.39
C LYS A 555 23.17 13.96 -9.48
N ALA A 556 23.79 14.95 -10.13
CA ALA A 556 25.24 15.09 -10.16
C ALA A 556 25.85 15.38 -8.78
N LEU A 557 25.16 16.13 -7.92
CA LEU A 557 25.63 16.37 -6.55
C LEU A 557 25.59 15.09 -5.73
N ASP A 558 24.54 14.28 -5.89
CA ASP A 558 24.46 12.96 -5.27
C ASP A 558 25.61 12.04 -5.72
N HIS A 559 25.97 12.08 -7.00
CA HIS A 559 27.15 11.43 -7.53
C HIS A 559 28.44 11.95 -6.87
N ALA A 560 28.63 13.27 -6.82
CA ALA A 560 29.82 13.89 -6.23
C ALA A 560 30.04 13.51 -4.76
N LEU A 561 28.96 13.30 -3.99
CA LEU A 561 29.02 12.89 -2.59
C LEU A 561 29.57 11.47 -2.38
N LEU A 562 29.56 10.62 -3.41
CA LEU A 562 30.11 9.26 -3.36
C LEU A 562 31.57 9.19 -3.83
N LEU A 563 32.13 10.30 -4.34
CA LEU A 563 33.51 10.33 -4.82
C LEU A 563 34.50 10.59 -3.68
N GLU A 564 35.74 10.13 -3.88
CA GLU A 564 36.89 10.61 -3.10
C GLU A 564 37.25 12.06 -3.51
N HIS A 565 38.06 12.74 -2.69
CA HIS A 565 38.42 14.13 -2.96
C HIS A 565 39.18 14.27 -4.30
N PRO A 566 38.86 15.28 -5.14
CA PRO A 566 37.82 16.29 -4.97
C PRO A 566 36.40 15.78 -5.32
N ARG A 567 35.45 16.04 -4.43
CA ARG A 567 34.02 15.67 -4.56
C ARG A 567 33.29 16.56 -5.57
N ALA A 568 33.57 16.41 -6.85
CA ALA A 568 32.97 17.19 -7.93
C ALA A 568 32.55 16.31 -9.11
N ALA A 569 31.29 16.39 -9.53
CA ALA A 569 30.77 15.61 -10.64
C ALA A 569 29.85 16.43 -11.56
N VAL A 570 29.91 16.16 -12.86
CA VAL A 570 28.94 16.65 -13.84
C VAL A 570 27.93 15.53 -14.12
N PHE A 571 26.68 15.92 -14.37
CA PHE A 571 25.60 15.00 -14.70
C PHE A 571 25.93 14.12 -15.91
N ASP A 572 25.82 12.82 -15.71
CA ASP A 572 26.26 11.79 -16.64
C ASP A 572 25.52 10.44 -16.39
N SER A 573 25.96 9.38 -17.08
CA SER A 573 25.41 8.03 -16.94
C SER A 573 25.52 7.51 -15.51
N VAL A 574 26.60 7.83 -14.78
CA VAL A 574 26.80 7.43 -13.38
C VAL A 574 25.80 8.13 -12.48
N SER A 575 25.56 9.43 -12.70
CA SER A 575 24.56 10.21 -11.97
C SER A 575 23.14 9.64 -12.13
N LEU A 576 22.80 9.20 -13.36
CA LEU A 576 21.55 8.50 -13.67
C LEU A 576 21.48 7.12 -12.99
N ASN A 577 22.58 6.36 -12.99
CA ASN A 577 22.66 5.06 -12.34
C ASN A 577 22.41 5.16 -10.82
N ILE A 578 23.05 6.12 -10.15
CA ILE A 578 22.85 6.38 -8.71
C ILE A 578 21.40 6.81 -8.42
N SER A 579 20.82 7.63 -9.30
CA SER A 579 19.41 8.02 -9.19
C SER A 579 18.48 6.81 -9.30
N ALA A 580 18.75 5.92 -10.26
CA ALA A 580 18.00 4.69 -10.47
C ALA A 580 18.11 3.71 -9.28
N ASP A 581 19.32 3.52 -8.74
CA ASP A 581 19.56 2.69 -7.55
C ASP A 581 18.76 3.21 -6.34
N ARG A 582 18.66 4.54 -6.18
CA ARG A 582 17.83 5.13 -5.12
C ARG A 582 16.35 4.82 -5.30
N LEU A 583 15.82 4.95 -6.51
CA LEU A 583 14.42 4.61 -6.81
C LEU A 583 14.16 3.12 -6.55
N PHE A 584 15.10 2.26 -6.93
CA PHE A 584 15.06 0.83 -6.65
C PHE A 584 14.99 0.55 -5.15
N MET A 585 15.85 1.17 -4.34
CA MET A 585 15.83 1.04 -2.88
C MET A 585 14.52 1.57 -2.25
N GLN A 586 13.91 2.58 -2.85
CA GLN A 586 12.61 3.11 -2.44
C GLN A 586 11.44 2.21 -2.87
N GLY A 587 11.68 1.16 -3.66
CA GLY A 587 10.68 0.25 -4.18
C GLY A 587 9.92 0.79 -5.40
N ASP A 588 10.39 1.86 -6.03
CA ASP A 588 9.90 2.32 -7.33
C ASP A 588 10.70 1.68 -8.47
N LEU A 589 10.32 0.45 -8.80
CA LEU A 589 10.97 -0.33 -9.85
C LEU A 589 10.75 0.25 -11.25
N PHE A 590 9.62 0.93 -11.49
CA PHE A 590 9.33 1.50 -12.80
C PHE A 590 10.16 2.77 -13.04
N GLY A 591 10.22 3.66 -12.04
CA GLY A 591 11.10 4.83 -12.10
C GLY A 591 12.57 4.42 -12.25
N ALA A 592 13.02 3.40 -11.52
CA ALA A 592 14.37 2.86 -11.65
C ALA A 592 14.66 2.35 -13.07
N VAL A 593 13.73 1.59 -13.67
CA VAL A 593 13.88 1.10 -15.06
C VAL A 593 14.07 2.24 -16.05
N GLU A 594 13.28 3.32 -15.93
CA GLU A 594 13.40 4.46 -16.85
C GLU A 594 14.73 5.21 -16.68
N GLU A 595 15.18 5.44 -15.44
CA GLU A 595 16.48 6.08 -15.17
C GLU A 595 17.66 5.20 -15.62
N PHE A 596 17.61 3.86 -15.46
CA PHE A 596 18.64 2.98 -15.99
C PHE A 596 18.68 2.99 -17.52
N LYS A 597 17.53 3.05 -18.20
CA LYS A 597 17.50 3.22 -19.66
C LYS A 597 18.12 4.54 -20.09
N LEU A 598 17.84 5.63 -19.39
CA LEU A 598 18.49 6.92 -19.65
C LEU A 598 20.00 6.85 -19.40
N SER A 599 20.44 6.14 -18.36
CA SER A 599 21.86 5.89 -18.09
C SER A 599 22.53 5.16 -19.27
N LEU A 600 21.88 4.13 -19.81
CA LEU A 600 22.37 3.38 -20.97
C LEU A 600 22.29 4.14 -22.29
N LEU A 601 21.36 5.09 -22.41
CA LEU A 601 21.32 6.01 -23.54
C LEU A 601 22.47 7.03 -23.47
N ALA A 602 22.88 7.42 -22.26
CA ALA A 602 24.02 8.30 -22.03
C ALA A 602 25.35 7.58 -22.25
N ASP A 603 25.43 6.33 -21.81
CA ASP A 603 26.61 5.46 -21.95
C ASP A 603 26.15 4.02 -22.18
N GLU A 604 26.17 3.62 -23.46
CA GLU A 604 25.82 2.27 -23.85
C GLU A 604 26.83 1.24 -23.33
N ALA A 605 28.01 1.62 -22.84
CA ALA A 605 28.97 0.67 -22.26
C ALA A 605 28.79 0.49 -20.74
N ASN A 606 27.83 1.16 -20.10
CA ASN A 606 27.64 1.08 -18.65
C ASN A 606 27.10 -0.30 -18.21
N VAL A 607 28.03 -1.21 -17.89
CA VAL A 607 27.76 -2.58 -17.45
C VAL A 607 26.94 -2.59 -16.15
N LEU A 608 27.22 -1.68 -15.21
CA LEU A 608 26.50 -1.60 -13.93
C LEU A 608 25.02 -1.27 -14.15
N ALA A 609 24.73 -0.28 -14.99
CA ALA A 609 23.35 0.10 -15.32
C ALA A 609 22.60 -1.03 -16.04
N ARG A 610 23.25 -1.76 -16.95
CA ARG A 610 22.64 -2.96 -17.59
C ARG A 610 22.33 -4.04 -16.58
N ASN A 611 23.27 -4.33 -15.69
CA ASN A 611 23.11 -5.35 -14.68
C ASN A 611 21.95 -4.99 -13.73
N SER A 612 21.92 -3.76 -13.23
CA SER A 612 20.82 -3.28 -12.37
C SER A 612 19.47 -3.27 -13.09
N LEU A 613 19.42 -2.85 -14.36
CA LEU A 613 18.20 -2.93 -15.18
C LEU A 613 17.69 -4.38 -15.33
N GLY A 614 18.60 -5.34 -15.53
CA GLY A 614 18.28 -6.76 -15.56
C GLY A 614 17.67 -7.24 -14.24
N ILE A 615 18.21 -6.81 -13.10
CA ILE A 615 17.67 -7.11 -11.77
C ILE A 615 16.25 -6.53 -11.62
N CYS A 616 16.02 -5.28 -12.04
CA CYS A 616 14.69 -4.67 -12.03
C CYS A 616 13.68 -5.48 -12.84
N TYR A 617 14.03 -5.91 -14.06
CA TYR A 617 13.16 -6.75 -14.87
C TYR A 617 12.86 -8.10 -14.20
N ALA A 618 13.85 -8.71 -13.56
CA ALA A 618 13.64 -9.97 -12.84
C ALA A 618 12.66 -9.79 -11.67
N GLN A 619 12.75 -8.69 -10.91
CA GLN A 619 11.83 -8.39 -9.82
C GLN A 619 10.41 -8.03 -10.30
N LEU A 620 10.29 -7.44 -11.48
CA LEU A 620 9.01 -7.17 -12.15
C LEU A 620 8.39 -8.41 -12.81
N GLY A 621 8.96 -9.60 -12.61
CA GLY A 621 8.43 -10.85 -13.20
C GLY A 621 8.66 -10.97 -14.71
N ARG A 622 9.67 -10.28 -15.25
CA ARG A 622 10.02 -10.23 -16.69
C ARG A 622 11.38 -10.91 -16.95
N PRO A 623 11.49 -12.24 -16.75
CA PRO A 623 12.79 -12.93 -16.75
C PRO A 623 13.51 -12.93 -18.11
N GLU A 624 12.75 -12.91 -19.21
CA GLU A 624 13.32 -12.84 -20.57
C GLU A 624 14.00 -11.50 -20.87
N GLN A 625 13.39 -10.39 -20.41
CA GLN A 625 13.99 -9.07 -20.51
C GLN A 625 15.24 -8.98 -19.63
N ALA A 626 15.19 -9.54 -18.42
CA ALA A 626 16.34 -9.63 -17.53
C ALA A 626 17.50 -10.40 -18.17
N ARG A 627 17.24 -11.59 -18.72
CA ARG A 627 18.23 -12.40 -19.45
C ARG A 627 18.89 -11.59 -20.57
N THR A 628 18.08 -10.86 -21.35
CA THR A 628 18.59 -10.02 -22.44
C THR A 628 19.57 -8.96 -21.92
N GLN A 629 19.24 -8.26 -20.83
CA GLN A 629 20.12 -7.23 -20.27
C GLN A 629 21.42 -7.81 -19.72
N PHE A 630 21.38 -8.95 -19.03
CA PHE A 630 22.59 -9.61 -18.53
C PHE A 630 23.47 -10.14 -19.68
N ALA A 631 22.87 -10.68 -20.74
CA ALA A 631 23.61 -11.12 -21.92
C ALA A 631 24.30 -9.94 -22.63
N GLU A 632 23.60 -8.81 -22.77
CA GLU A 632 24.20 -7.58 -23.33
C GLU A 632 25.30 -7.03 -22.41
N ALA A 633 25.15 -7.09 -21.08
CA ALA A 633 26.22 -6.73 -20.15
C ALA A 633 27.52 -7.52 -20.42
N LEU A 634 27.41 -8.83 -20.69
CA LEU A 634 28.54 -9.68 -21.06
C LEU A 634 29.12 -9.41 -22.45
N ARG A 635 28.40 -8.75 -23.35
CA ARG A 635 28.99 -8.32 -24.63
C ARG A 635 29.99 -7.18 -24.43
N HIS A 636 29.77 -6.34 -23.43
CA HIS A 636 30.67 -5.24 -23.08
C HIS A 636 31.77 -5.64 -22.10
N ALA A 637 31.44 -6.50 -21.13
CA ALA A 637 32.40 -7.07 -20.20
C ALA A 637 32.24 -8.61 -20.16
N PRO A 638 32.92 -9.34 -21.07
CA PRO A 638 32.79 -10.80 -21.20
C PRO A 638 33.05 -11.57 -19.90
N ASP A 639 33.90 -11.03 -19.04
CA ASP A 639 34.36 -11.67 -17.80
C ASP A 639 33.73 -11.04 -16.54
N ASP A 640 32.64 -10.28 -16.69
CA ASP A 640 31.92 -9.72 -15.53
C ASP A 640 31.20 -10.83 -14.74
N ILE A 641 31.78 -11.21 -13.60
CA ILE A 641 31.30 -12.32 -12.77
C ILE A 641 29.85 -12.11 -12.33
N MET A 642 29.45 -10.86 -12.04
CA MET A 642 28.10 -10.53 -11.59
C MET A 642 27.04 -10.78 -12.66
N ALA A 643 27.31 -10.37 -13.90
CA ALA A 643 26.43 -10.63 -15.04
C ALA A 643 26.36 -12.12 -15.39
N VAL A 644 27.48 -12.85 -15.33
CA VAL A 644 27.48 -14.32 -15.50
C VAL A 644 26.64 -14.99 -14.40
N TYR A 645 26.83 -14.61 -13.14
CA TYR A 645 26.06 -15.14 -12.02
C TYR A 645 24.56 -14.85 -12.16
N ASN A 646 24.22 -13.63 -12.57
CA ASN A 646 22.83 -13.22 -12.77
C ASN A 646 22.15 -13.95 -13.94
N LEU A 647 22.90 -14.30 -15.00
CA LEU A 647 22.41 -15.22 -16.05
C LEU A 647 22.15 -16.64 -15.50
N GLY A 648 23.02 -17.15 -14.63
CA GLY A 648 22.79 -18.42 -13.95
C GLY A 648 21.53 -18.38 -13.08
N TRP A 649 21.39 -17.32 -12.28
CA TRP A 649 20.22 -17.12 -11.41
C TRP A 649 18.92 -17.00 -12.18
N ILE A 650 18.88 -16.22 -13.26
CA ILE A 650 17.65 -16.07 -14.06
C ILE A 650 17.31 -17.36 -14.81
N SER A 651 18.32 -18.09 -15.32
CA SER A 651 18.12 -19.39 -15.98
C SER A 651 17.52 -20.41 -15.00
N GLN A 652 18.02 -20.44 -13.76
CA GLN A 652 17.44 -21.27 -12.70
C GLN A 652 15.96 -20.91 -12.43
N ARG A 653 15.61 -19.61 -12.38
CA ARG A 653 14.22 -19.17 -12.18
C ARG A 653 13.30 -19.53 -13.35
N MET A 654 13.85 -19.65 -14.55
CA MET A 654 13.15 -20.11 -15.75
C MET A 654 13.12 -21.64 -15.88
N ALA A 655 13.59 -22.37 -14.86
CA ALA A 655 13.74 -23.83 -14.84
C ALA A 655 14.70 -24.41 -15.91
N ASP A 656 15.58 -23.57 -16.48
CA ASP A 656 16.68 -23.98 -17.37
C ASP A 656 17.91 -24.35 -16.51
N THR A 657 17.79 -25.48 -15.83
CA THR A 657 18.76 -25.98 -14.82
C THR A 657 20.14 -26.25 -15.44
N ASP A 658 20.19 -26.68 -16.70
CA ASP A 658 21.46 -27.00 -17.38
C ASP A 658 22.25 -25.73 -17.68
N ARG A 659 21.61 -24.73 -18.30
CA ARG A 659 22.28 -23.43 -18.51
C ARG A 659 22.65 -22.75 -17.20
N ALA A 660 21.81 -22.87 -16.17
CA ALA A 660 22.14 -22.33 -14.86
C ALA A 660 23.45 -22.92 -14.33
N ALA A 661 23.63 -24.24 -14.43
CA ALA A 661 24.86 -24.92 -14.02
C ALA A 661 26.08 -24.49 -14.85
N GLU A 662 25.92 -24.32 -16.17
CA GLU A 662 26.97 -23.80 -17.06
C GLU A 662 27.44 -22.40 -16.61
N TYR A 663 26.50 -21.47 -16.40
CA TYR A 663 26.84 -20.10 -15.97
C TYR A 663 27.49 -20.07 -14.59
N PHE A 664 26.97 -20.81 -13.61
CA PHE A 664 27.59 -20.86 -12.29
C PHE A 664 28.97 -21.53 -12.31
N SER A 665 29.19 -22.51 -13.17
CA SER A 665 30.51 -23.12 -13.38
C SER A 665 31.48 -22.12 -14.00
N ARG A 666 31.03 -21.34 -14.98
CA ARG A 666 31.82 -20.25 -15.58
C ARG A 666 32.20 -19.17 -14.55
N CYS A 667 31.32 -18.83 -13.60
CA CYS A 667 31.71 -17.95 -12.49
C CYS A 667 32.89 -18.52 -11.70
N LEU A 668 32.98 -19.84 -11.52
CA LEU A 668 34.08 -20.49 -10.80
C LEU A 668 35.36 -20.64 -11.64
N GLU A 669 35.24 -20.58 -12.97
CA GLU A 669 36.40 -20.45 -13.87
C GLU A 669 37.00 -19.05 -13.77
N LEU A 670 36.15 -18.01 -13.67
CA LEU A 670 36.56 -16.62 -13.52
C LEU A 670 37.08 -16.32 -12.11
N ASP A 671 36.36 -16.77 -11.09
CA ASP A 671 36.73 -16.65 -9.68
C ASP A 671 36.49 -17.99 -8.96
N PRO A 672 37.55 -18.79 -8.77
CA PRO A 672 37.49 -20.05 -8.04
C PRO A 672 37.05 -19.93 -6.58
N SER A 673 36.97 -18.72 -6.02
CA SER A 673 36.53 -18.41 -4.66
C SER A 673 35.11 -17.84 -4.58
N HIS A 674 34.35 -17.82 -5.68
CA HIS A 674 33.00 -17.27 -5.69
C HIS A 674 31.96 -18.14 -4.95
N ILE A 675 31.82 -17.89 -3.64
CA ILE A 675 30.99 -18.66 -2.70
C ILE A 675 29.55 -18.82 -3.19
N TYR A 676 28.92 -17.75 -3.70
CA TYR A 676 27.52 -17.80 -4.14
C TYR A 676 27.31 -18.77 -5.30
N SER A 677 28.26 -18.87 -6.25
CA SER A 677 28.14 -19.83 -7.35
C SER A 677 28.30 -21.27 -6.87
N MET A 678 29.18 -21.53 -5.90
CA MET A 678 29.30 -22.86 -5.28
C MET A 678 28.00 -23.25 -4.57
N LEU A 679 27.38 -22.33 -3.83
CA LEU A 679 26.08 -22.56 -3.19
C LEU A 679 24.98 -22.89 -4.22
N ARG A 680 24.96 -22.17 -5.36
CA ARG A 680 23.99 -22.41 -6.42
C ARG A 680 24.22 -23.76 -7.10
N LEU A 681 25.46 -24.15 -7.39
CA LEU A 681 25.79 -25.47 -7.93
C LEU A 681 25.42 -26.59 -6.96
N GLY A 682 25.67 -26.40 -5.66
CA GLY A 682 25.24 -27.34 -4.63
C GLY A 682 23.72 -27.50 -4.60
N ALA A 683 22.97 -26.40 -4.71
CA ALA A 683 21.52 -26.43 -4.74
C ALA A 683 20.96 -27.10 -6.01
N LEU A 684 21.59 -26.88 -7.17
CA LEU A 684 21.24 -27.56 -8.42
C LEU A 684 21.52 -29.08 -8.34
N ALA A 685 22.62 -29.48 -7.69
CA ALA A 685 22.93 -30.89 -7.45
C ALA A 685 21.90 -31.55 -6.50
N GLU A 686 21.50 -30.87 -5.43
CA GLU A 686 20.40 -31.33 -4.56
C GLU A 686 19.09 -31.52 -5.35
N GLN A 687 18.74 -30.57 -6.23
CA GLN A 687 17.53 -30.66 -7.05
C GLN A 687 17.56 -31.86 -8.00
N ARG A 688 18.75 -32.30 -8.45
CA ARG A 688 18.95 -33.50 -9.27
C ARG A 688 19.00 -34.79 -8.46
N GLY A 689 19.06 -34.70 -7.13
CA GLY A 689 19.22 -35.83 -6.22
C GLY A 689 20.68 -36.22 -5.94
N ASP A 690 21.65 -35.51 -6.51
CA ASP A 690 23.09 -35.79 -6.38
C ASP A 690 23.68 -35.20 -5.08
N LYS A 691 23.25 -35.74 -3.95
CA LYS A 691 23.59 -35.22 -2.61
C LYS A 691 25.09 -35.19 -2.32
N ASP A 692 25.84 -36.16 -2.81
CA ASP A 692 27.30 -36.22 -2.62
C ASP A 692 28.02 -35.11 -3.38
N VAL A 693 27.51 -34.73 -4.56
CA VAL A 693 28.04 -33.61 -5.34
C VAL A 693 27.67 -32.29 -4.65
N ALA A 694 26.44 -32.18 -4.14
CA ALA A 694 26.01 -31.01 -3.40
C ALA A 694 26.87 -30.75 -2.16
N GLU A 695 27.12 -31.78 -1.35
CA GLU A 695 27.95 -31.67 -0.16
C GLU A 695 29.37 -31.22 -0.49
N LYS A 696 29.98 -31.77 -1.55
CA LYS A 696 31.31 -31.33 -2.01
C LYS A 696 31.34 -29.85 -2.32
N TRP A 697 30.31 -29.31 -2.98
CA TRP A 697 30.21 -27.88 -3.27
C TRP A 697 30.05 -27.04 -1.99
N TYR A 698 29.19 -27.47 -1.07
CA TYR A 698 28.98 -26.77 0.19
C TYR A 698 30.20 -26.78 1.10
N LEU A 699 30.93 -27.91 1.18
CA LEU A 699 32.18 -28.00 1.93
C LEU A 699 33.28 -27.11 1.33
N ARG A 700 33.38 -27.07 -0.01
CA ARG A 700 34.32 -26.17 -0.70
C ARG A 700 34.00 -24.70 -0.40
N ALA A 701 32.72 -24.33 -0.45
CA ALA A 701 32.28 -22.98 -0.09
C ALA A 701 32.55 -22.66 1.38
N SER A 702 32.31 -23.61 2.29
CA SER A 702 32.53 -23.43 3.73
C SER A 702 33.99 -23.19 4.09
N ALA A 703 34.92 -23.73 3.29
CA ALA A 703 36.36 -23.56 3.51
C ALA A 703 36.88 -22.16 3.14
N LEU A 704 36.06 -21.32 2.49
CA LEU A 704 36.44 -19.97 2.08
C LEU A 704 36.05 -18.92 3.14
N PRO A 705 36.80 -17.81 3.25
CA PRO A 705 36.47 -16.72 4.16
C PRO A 705 35.03 -16.20 3.94
N GLY A 706 34.21 -16.22 4.99
CA GLY A 706 32.80 -15.80 4.93
C GLY A 706 31.83 -16.86 4.37
N GLY A 707 32.33 -18.01 3.92
CA GLY A 707 31.50 -19.09 3.35
C GLY A 707 30.87 -20.01 4.39
N GLU A 708 31.51 -20.24 5.53
CA GLU A 708 31.00 -21.06 6.64
C GLU A 708 29.57 -20.61 7.04
N PRO A 709 29.31 -19.35 7.46
CA PRO A 709 27.96 -18.88 7.77
C PRO A 709 26.89 -19.16 6.72
N LEU A 710 27.25 -19.06 5.43
CA LEU A 710 26.32 -19.17 4.31
C LEU A 710 26.01 -20.62 3.93
N THR A 711 26.87 -21.57 4.33
CA THR A 711 26.80 -22.98 3.93
C THR A 711 26.24 -23.89 5.03
N MET A 712 26.37 -23.50 6.30
CA MET A 712 25.99 -24.34 7.44
C MET A 712 24.54 -24.85 7.37
N ARG A 713 23.59 -24.01 6.96
CA ARG A 713 22.18 -24.42 6.79
C ARG A 713 21.99 -25.47 5.70
N HIS A 714 22.80 -25.41 4.63
CA HIS A 714 22.76 -26.37 3.53
C HIS A 714 23.37 -27.72 3.93
N LEU A 715 24.52 -27.69 4.62
CA LEU A 715 25.18 -28.89 5.16
C LEU A 715 24.31 -29.58 6.23
N ALA A 716 23.67 -28.80 7.10
CA ALA A 716 22.73 -29.30 8.07
C ALA A 716 21.57 -30.07 7.42
N ARG A 717 20.98 -29.53 6.35
CA ARG A 717 19.90 -30.19 5.63
C ARG A 717 20.34 -31.55 5.07
N LEU A 718 21.51 -31.61 4.43
CA LEU A 718 22.06 -32.87 3.92
C LEU A 718 22.35 -33.88 5.04
N ALA A 719 22.85 -33.42 6.19
CA ALA A 719 23.10 -34.27 7.36
C ALA A 719 21.78 -34.83 7.93
N VAL A 720 20.72 -34.02 8.03
CA VAL A 720 19.40 -34.48 8.46
C VAL A 720 18.85 -35.56 7.52
N GLU A 721 18.99 -35.37 6.21
CA GLU A 721 18.54 -36.37 5.22
C GLU A 721 19.33 -37.67 5.22
N ARG A 722 20.57 -37.65 5.72
CA ARG A 722 21.42 -38.83 5.90
C ARG A 722 21.32 -39.42 7.32
N GLU A 723 20.40 -38.91 8.14
CA GLU A 723 20.20 -39.30 9.54
C GLU A 723 21.43 -39.09 10.45
N ASP A 724 22.38 -38.24 10.03
CA ASP A 724 23.53 -37.82 10.85
C ASP A 724 23.13 -36.66 11.77
N LYS A 725 22.50 -37.02 12.89
CA LYS A 725 21.91 -36.07 13.85
C LYS A 725 22.95 -35.16 14.50
N GLU A 726 24.13 -35.68 14.84
CA GLU A 726 25.16 -34.91 15.53
C GLU A 726 25.75 -33.83 14.63
N ARG A 727 26.10 -34.19 13.39
CA ARG A 727 26.62 -33.24 12.41
C ARG A 727 25.56 -32.20 12.02
N ALA A 728 24.30 -32.61 11.90
CA ALA A 728 23.19 -31.69 11.66
C ALA A 728 23.05 -30.65 12.78
N ARG A 729 23.11 -31.09 14.05
CA ARG A 729 23.00 -30.21 15.22
C ARG A 729 24.14 -29.19 15.25
N GLU A 730 25.37 -29.62 15.05
CA GLU A 730 26.56 -28.74 15.01
C GLU A 730 26.40 -27.66 13.94
N CYS A 731 26.08 -28.05 12.70
CA CYS A 731 25.89 -27.12 11.59
C CYS A 731 24.77 -26.11 11.89
N LEU A 732 23.65 -26.54 12.48
CA LEU A 732 22.53 -25.65 12.79
C LEU A 732 22.87 -24.63 13.88
N HIS A 733 23.64 -25.02 14.91
CA HIS A 733 24.14 -24.07 15.91
C HIS A 733 25.08 -23.03 15.31
N LEU A 734 25.99 -23.45 14.42
CA LEU A 734 26.86 -22.53 13.70
C LEU A 734 26.06 -21.56 12.80
N ALA A 735 25.01 -22.05 12.13
CA ALA A 735 24.11 -21.20 11.34
C ALA A 735 23.39 -20.14 12.20
N LEU A 736 22.90 -20.52 13.39
CA LEU A 736 22.21 -19.60 14.30
C LEU A 736 23.15 -18.61 15.00
N ASN A 737 24.39 -19.01 15.29
CA ASN A 737 25.41 -18.09 15.80
C ASN A 737 25.73 -16.99 14.78
N ALA A 738 25.76 -17.35 13.49
CA ALA A 738 25.95 -16.37 12.42
C ALA A 738 24.72 -15.50 12.17
N ASN A 739 23.52 -16.09 12.20
CA ASN A 739 22.26 -15.38 12.04
C ASN A 739 21.21 -15.88 13.04
N HIS A 740 21.08 -15.15 14.14
CA HIS A 740 20.12 -15.44 15.22
C HIS A 740 18.65 -15.40 14.77
N ASN A 741 18.34 -14.85 13.59
CA ASN A 741 16.99 -14.77 13.04
C ASN A 741 16.78 -15.72 11.83
N ASP A 742 17.64 -16.73 11.63
CA ASP A 742 17.43 -17.75 10.59
C ASP A 742 16.30 -18.71 11.00
N HIS A 743 15.08 -18.34 10.61
CA HIS A 743 13.87 -19.10 10.88
C HIS A 743 13.90 -20.54 10.33
N TYR A 744 14.62 -20.81 9.24
CA TYR A 744 14.70 -22.16 8.68
C TYR A 744 15.70 -23.04 9.45
N ALA A 745 16.82 -22.48 9.90
CA ALA A 745 17.74 -23.18 10.79
C ALA A 745 17.06 -23.52 12.14
N MET A 746 16.31 -22.57 12.71
CA MET A 746 15.49 -22.81 13.91
C MET A 746 14.49 -23.96 13.70
N PHE A 747 13.79 -23.98 12.57
CA PHE A 747 12.84 -25.02 12.22
C PHE A 747 13.50 -26.41 12.15
N LEU A 748 14.64 -26.53 11.45
CA LEU A 748 15.36 -27.81 11.34
C LEU A 748 15.87 -28.28 12.70
N LEU A 749 16.37 -27.37 13.54
CA LEU A 749 16.91 -27.70 14.86
C LEU A 749 15.81 -28.09 15.85
N ALA A 750 14.68 -27.36 15.83
CA ALA A 750 13.49 -27.71 16.61
C ALA A 750 12.96 -29.10 16.24
N ARG A 751 12.91 -29.41 14.94
CA ARG A 751 12.50 -30.74 14.46
C ARG A 751 13.47 -31.82 14.93
N LEU A 752 14.78 -31.55 14.87
CA LEU A 752 15.80 -32.50 15.30
C LEU A 752 15.67 -32.83 16.80
N TYR A 753 15.51 -31.83 17.66
CA TYR A 753 15.30 -32.02 19.11
C TYR A 753 14.01 -32.79 19.41
N LEU A 754 12.92 -32.48 18.71
CA LEU A 754 11.66 -33.17 18.88
C LEU A 754 11.76 -34.65 18.47
N ASP A 755 12.30 -34.92 17.28
CA ASP A 755 12.40 -36.27 16.72
C ASP A 755 13.47 -37.14 17.43
N SER A 756 14.43 -36.54 18.15
CA SER A 756 15.35 -37.26 19.05
C SER A 756 14.79 -37.46 20.46
N GLY A 757 13.70 -36.79 20.83
CA GLY A 757 13.17 -36.78 22.19
C GLY A 757 14.06 -36.02 23.19
N GLU A 758 14.97 -35.18 22.69
CA GLU A 758 15.93 -34.43 23.51
C GLU A 758 15.43 -32.99 23.67
N ASP A 759 15.42 -32.49 24.91
CA ASP A 759 15.12 -31.09 25.24
C ASP A 759 13.84 -30.50 24.58
N PRO A 760 12.65 -31.09 24.82
CA PRO A 760 11.39 -30.65 24.20
C PRO A 760 11.06 -29.17 24.46
N GLN A 761 11.57 -28.60 25.55
CA GLN A 761 11.45 -27.17 25.87
C GLN A 761 12.23 -26.28 24.89
N ILE A 762 13.43 -26.71 24.47
CA ILE A 762 14.24 -25.98 23.49
C ILE A 762 13.57 -26.08 22.12
N ALA A 763 13.07 -27.26 21.75
CA ALA A 763 12.32 -27.46 20.51
C ALA A 763 11.11 -26.52 20.42
N GLU A 764 10.36 -26.34 21.50
CA GLU A 764 9.21 -25.42 21.55
C GLU A 764 9.64 -23.95 21.36
N VAL A 765 10.70 -23.50 22.03
CA VAL A 765 11.17 -22.11 21.91
C VAL A 765 11.57 -21.80 20.47
N LEU A 766 12.35 -22.70 19.85
CA LEU A 766 12.78 -22.56 18.47
C LEU A 766 11.60 -22.61 17.48
N ALA A 767 10.66 -23.54 17.67
CA ALA A 767 9.46 -23.65 16.83
C ALA A 767 8.54 -22.42 16.95
N ARG A 768 8.44 -21.83 18.15
CA ARG A 768 7.71 -20.58 18.39
C ARG A 768 8.38 -19.39 17.71
N GLN A 769 9.70 -19.29 17.78
CA GLN A 769 10.45 -18.21 17.14
C GLN A 769 10.39 -18.30 15.61
N CYS A 770 10.57 -19.49 15.04
CA CYS A 770 10.51 -19.64 13.58
C CYS A 770 9.12 -19.34 13.01
N SER A 771 8.04 -19.78 13.68
CA SER A 771 6.66 -19.47 13.28
C SER A 771 6.30 -17.99 13.43
N ALA A 772 6.91 -17.28 14.39
CA ALA A 772 6.73 -15.83 14.51
C ALA A 772 7.47 -15.04 13.41
N LEU A 773 8.67 -15.51 13.01
CA LEU A 773 9.49 -14.88 11.98
C LEU A 773 8.95 -15.12 10.56
N ALA A 774 8.34 -16.27 10.31
CA ALA A 774 7.77 -16.65 9.01
C ALA A 774 6.36 -17.26 9.19
N PRO A 775 5.34 -16.44 9.53
CA PRO A 775 3.99 -16.91 9.85
C PRO A 775 3.26 -17.56 8.66
N GLU A 776 3.69 -17.29 7.42
CA GLU A 776 3.13 -17.87 6.20
C GLU A 776 3.47 -19.35 5.98
N LYS A 777 4.44 -19.90 6.73
CA LYS A 777 4.88 -21.30 6.60
C LYS A 777 4.06 -22.20 7.50
N SER A 778 3.03 -22.86 6.94
CA SER A 778 2.20 -23.85 7.66
C SER A 778 3.04 -24.89 8.42
N GLU A 779 4.10 -25.40 7.79
CA GLU A 779 5.00 -26.41 8.37
C GLU A 779 5.61 -25.99 9.72
N TYR A 780 5.83 -24.69 9.92
CA TYR A 780 6.43 -24.17 11.15
C TYR A 780 5.42 -24.15 12.30
N TRP A 781 4.18 -23.79 11.99
CA TRP A 781 3.07 -23.90 12.94
C TRP A 781 2.77 -25.35 13.27
N ASP A 782 2.81 -26.25 12.29
CA ASP A 782 2.65 -27.70 12.50
C ASP A 782 3.69 -28.24 13.47
N LEU A 783 4.95 -27.85 13.30
CA LEU A 783 6.01 -28.21 14.23
C LEU A 783 5.78 -27.62 15.62
N PHE A 784 5.40 -26.35 15.72
CA PHE A 784 5.12 -25.70 17.01
C PHE A 784 3.95 -26.40 17.75
N ILE A 785 2.87 -26.73 17.05
CA ILE A 785 1.73 -27.46 17.61
C ILE A 785 2.16 -28.86 18.08
N ARG A 786 2.97 -29.57 17.29
CA ARG A 786 3.56 -30.87 17.71
C ARG A 786 4.38 -30.74 18.99
N THR A 787 5.28 -29.75 19.08
CA THR A 787 6.10 -29.53 20.30
C THR A 787 5.26 -29.28 21.55
N LEU A 788 4.14 -28.57 21.43
CA LEU A 788 3.21 -28.30 22.54
C LEU A 788 2.43 -29.56 22.95
N ASN A 789 1.98 -30.35 21.98
CA ASN A 789 1.23 -31.58 22.24
C ASN A 789 2.09 -32.65 22.94
N GLU A 790 3.35 -32.82 22.54
CA GLU A 790 4.28 -33.77 23.17
C GLU A 790 4.60 -33.40 24.63
N GLN A 791 4.51 -32.12 24.98
CA GLN A 791 4.64 -31.63 26.35
C GLN A 791 3.31 -31.63 27.14
N GLY A 792 2.21 -32.08 26.55
CA GLY A 792 0.88 -32.07 27.18
C GLY A 792 0.23 -30.69 27.28
N LYS A 793 0.72 -29.67 26.56
CA LYS A 793 0.19 -28.29 26.54
C LYS A 793 -0.96 -28.15 25.52
N THR A 794 -1.99 -28.99 25.65
CA THR A 794 -3.07 -29.16 24.65
C THR A 794 -3.86 -27.87 24.38
N GLU A 795 -4.04 -27.02 25.38
CA GLU A 795 -4.79 -25.76 25.21
C GLU A 795 -3.97 -24.71 24.45
N GLU A 796 -2.66 -24.62 24.70
CA GLU A 796 -1.75 -23.77 23.93
C GLU A 796 -1.63 -24.24 22.48
N ALA A 797 -1.63 -25.56 22.26
CA ALA A 797 -1.62 -26.16 20.93
C ALA A 797 -2.87 -25.77 20.12
N ARG A 798 -4.08 -25.79 20.74
CA ARG A 798 -5.31 -25.32 20.09
C ARG A 798 -5.27 -23.83 19.76
N MET A 799 -4.70 -23.01 20.65
CA MET A 799 -4.54 -21.58 20.38
C MET A 799 -3.56 -21.31 19.23
N ALA A 800 -2.47 -22.08 19.15
CA ALA A 800 -1.52 -22.01 18.04
C ALA A 800 -2.16 -22.46 16.71
N ASP A 801 -2.97 -23.52 16.72
CA ASP A 801 -3.73 -23.99 15.55
C ASP A 801 -4.76 -22.96 15.07
N ALA A 802 -5.48 -22.33 16.01
CA ALA A 802 -6.39 -21.23 15.70
C ALA A 802 -5.68 -19.99 15.12
N ARG A 803 -4.38 -19.79 15.43
CA ARG A 803 -3.55 -18.73 14.84
C ARG A 803 -3.02 -19.12 13.46
N LYS A 804 -2.62 -20.39 13.29
CA LYS A 804 -2.22 -20.97 12.01
C LYS A 804 -3.32 -20.80 10.95
N LEU A 805 -4.59 -20.94 11.33
CA LEU A 805 -5.74 -20.76 10.43
C LEU A 805 -6.05 -19.27 10.10
N ARG A 806 -5.39 -18.31 10.76
CA ARG A 806 -5.67 -16.87 10.61
C ARG A 806 -4.60 -16.09 9.85
N GLY A 807 -3.36 -16.57 9.87
CA GLY A 807 -2.23 -16.08 9.07
C GLY A 807 -2.15 -16.85 7.77
#